data_AF-A0A3Q3W5M4-F1
#
_entry.id   AF-A0A3Q3W5M4-F1
#
_cell.length_a   1.000
_cell.length_b   1.000
_cell.length_c   1.000
_cell.angle_alpha   90.00
_cell.angle_beta   90.00
_cell.angle_gamma   90.00
#
_symmetry.space_group_name_H-M   'P 1'
#
loop_
_entity.id
_entity.type
_entity.pdbx_description
1 polymer ?
#
loop_
_entity_poly.entity_id
_entity_poly.type
_entity_poly.pdbx_seq_one_letter_code
_entity_poly.pdbx_strand_id
1 'polypeptide(L)'
;VDPPREANLWGGFKHVTVSTGPEGNVPTSVPESLEFANLLLTCAVAKRYKTLHKYEYRYEAESLNGINGASELKNGPKVEIEVPQTCSFIVRTTGCSLSEVVDMDAEGNPVFGPAPSSAAFAAEMERYPLKVVVDGVYDVKLYPEDGESTTILNFKRGIISALAVPLLEEDKNKYMPTIHGKCRTRYVVNAAANIATDVSLSRDLSRCDKFVPMRDYTSPLALISGMHYPLAQLIRSSQTCNYRFNNRKKHMTFGSCTEKHILIPFSHKGEYGVTNVGKQELTLVQVSSHNDRVFHHGDTVKGLHMEAVGDKSFVQDRDVALNLLRELATLPQSSGEKRAHLFHKLVTAVRGMKAETLRPAIPDALAVSRVLTYQVLAQCGTPECSSAIMQIFRTFDSSSLEVDAGVFALGLISNPSALLINDMLEMAKFKLSKPIMYALSNVVKRFYKAEGKLIPEIHSVAEFMAARLDDCSGDMDNTFMTLRVSISVYHSTLMLMKALISRTSPAVQQAAIQVYRLTSVPEEGREVLMQVLLDRASPMQKRIAAYLVLMKDPQPTELSLLADVLSKEQDQQVRSFVESHIINIMSTTEQKIRNALQDNEIGTIMDPTKFSRNYKIGSVEGNMIFDGTSYLPKEVMLEMTLKAFGYDIDMMEIGMEGKGFEPTVEALFGKDGFFPDTVLKTMYFVSDHMPLRLNEILQNMVPNLKRNKKRNLMRDIGHNLNKLVRELKTGESPEAMVYLRLLGNELGYLRTNELMSMGPDSVKLTIPAPTSPTKLFQMK
;
A
#
# COMPACT_ATOMS: atom_id res chain seq x y z
N VAL A 1 -39.18 -18.58 -16.98
CA VAL A 1 -38.62 -19.44 -18.05
C VAL A 1 -37.36 -20.05 -17.45
N ASP A 2 -37.44 -21.36 -17.21
CA ASP A 2 -36.59 -22.15 -16.32
C ASP A 2 -35.09 -22.18 -16.69
N PRO A 3 -34.20 -22.42 -15.70
CA PRO A 3 -32.79 -22.77 -15.92
C PRO A 3 -32.60 -24.31 -15.96
N PRO A 4 -31.63 -24.86 -16.71
CA PRO A 4 -31.30 -26.27 -16.61
C PRO A 4 -30.22 -26.53 -15.54
N ARG A 5 -30.72 -27.09 -14.43
CA ARG A 5 -30.24 -28.22 -13.62
C ARG A 5 -28.78 -28.69 -13.71
N GLU A 6 -28.21 -28.77 -12.52
CA GLU A 6 -27.08 -29.59 -12.08
C GLU A 6 -27.28 -31.10 -12.37
N ALA A 7 -26.18 -31.80 -12.63
CA ALA A 7 -26.07 -33.25 -12.51
C ALA A 7 -24.83 -33.59 -11.67
N ASN A 8 -25.09 -34.04 -10.43
CA ASN A 8 -24.16 -34.67 -9.52
C ASN A 8 -23.80 -36.08 -10.00
N LEU A 9 -22.51 -36.41 -10.05
CA LEU A 9 -21.99 -37.79 -10.04
C LEU A 9 -20.61 -37.79 -9.33
N TRP A 10 -20.62 -37.76 -7.99
CA TRP A 10 -19.47 -38.16 -7.17
C TRP A 10 -19.80 -39.51 -6.53
N GLY A 11 -19.16 -40.57 -7.03
CA GLY A 11 -19.26 -41.93 -6.51
C GLY A 11 -17.97 -42.34 -5.80
N GLY A 12 -18.10 -42.64 -4.51
CA GLY A 12 -17.40 -43.75 -3.83
C GLY A 12 -15.88 -43.66 -3.66
N PHE A 13 -15.40 -43.05 -2.58
CA PHE A 13 -14.13 -43.44 -1.97
C PHE A 13 -14.38 -44.49 -0.88
N LYS A 14 -13.97 -45.73 -1.15
CA LYS A 14 -13.88 -46.80 -0.14
C LYS A 14 -12.53 -46.73 0.57
N HIS A 15 -12.60 -46.78 1.91
CA HIS A 15 -11.50 -47.10 2.80
C HIS A 15 -10.79 -48.40 2.40
N VAL A 16 -9.45 -48.39 2.40
CA VAL A 16 -8.62 -49.60 2.56
C VAL A 16 -7.52 -49.31 3.59
N THR A 17 -7.45 -50.22 4.55
CA THR A 17 -6.63 -50.27 5.75
C THR A 17 -5.17 -50.61 5.43
N VAL A 18 -4.23 -49.94 6.09
CA VAL A 18 -2.79 -50.29 6.10
C VAL A 18 -2.55 -51.31 7.21
N SER A 19 -1.89 -52.43 6.88
CA SER A 19 -1.35 -53.40 7.85
C SER A 19 0.17 -53.49 7.67
N THR A 20 0.86 -53.72 8.78
CA THR A 20 2.31 -53.55 8.98
C THR A 20 3.09 -54.88 8.96
N GLY A 21 4.24 -54.87 8.26
CA GLY A 21 5.45 -55.70 8.50
C GLY A 21 5.58 -57.04 7.72
N PRO A 22 6.78 -57.66 7.68
CA PRO A 22 8.10 -57.09 7.34
C PRO A 22 8.93 -57.95 6.34
N GLU A 23 10.03 -57.35 5.85
CA GLU A 23 11.28 -57.94 5.31
C GLU A 23 11.32 -58.76 4.00
N GLY A 24 12.25 -58.36 3.12
CA GLY A 24 12.68 -59.15 1.96
C GLY A 24 13.54 -58.36 0.95
N ASN A 25 14.84 -58.20 1.25
CA ASN A 25 15.85 -57.65 0.34
C ASN A 25 16.09 -58.58 -0.87
N VAL A 26 15.88 -58.08 -2.11
CA VAL A 26 16.57 -58.55 -3.32
C VAL A 26 16.80 -57.35 -4.26
N PRO A 27 18.03 -57.10 -4.77
CA PRO A 27 18.32 -55.99 -5.65
C PRO A 27 17.98 -56.34 -7.10
N THR A 28 17.09 -55.59 -7.74
CA THR A 28 16.89 -55.61 -9.18
C THR A 28 17.36 -54.29 -9.78
N SER A 29 18.54 -54.34 -10.37
CA SER A 29 19.09 -53.36 -11.30
C SER A 29 18.05 -53.01 -12.36
N VAL A 30 17.54 -51.77 -12.31
CA VAL A 30 16.77 -51.19 -13.41
C VAL A 30 17.76 -50.89 -14.55
N PRO A 31 17.47 -51.23 -15.81
CA PRO A 31 18.37 -50.92 -16.92
C PRO A 31 18.49 -49.41 -17.09
N GLU A 32 19.71 -48.90 -17.26
CA GLU A 32 20.04 -47.48 -17.57
C GLU A 32 19.24 -46.89 -18.76
N SER A 33 18.55 -47.72 -19.55
CA SER A 33 17.68 -47.26 -20.63
C SER A 33 16.35 -46.63 -20.17
N LEU A 34 15.88 -46.88 -18.94
CA LEU A 34 14.63 -46.27 -18.43
C LEU A 34 14.85 -44.89 -17.79
N GLU A 35 16.02 -44.60 -17.22
CA GLU A 35 16.35 -43.24 -16.74
C GLU A 35 16.54 -42.26 -17.90
N PHE A 36 17.12 -42.71 -19.03
CA PHE A 36 17.22 -41.90 -20.24
C PHE A 36 15.87 -41.61 -20.91
N ALA A 37 14.89 -42.51 -20.78
CA ALA A 37 13.55 -42.32 -21.33
C ALA A 37 12.73 -41.32 -20.51
N ASN A 38 12.92 -41.26 -19.18
CA ASN A 38 12.28 -40.26 -18.31
C ASN A 38 12.91 -38.86 -18.43
N LEU A 39 14.18 -38.75 -18.88
CA LEU A 39 14.80 -37.44 -19.14
C LEU A 39 14.17 -36.69 -20.32
N LEU A 40 13.59 -37.40 -21.30
CA LEU A 40 13.01 -36.81 -22.52
C LEU A 40 11.71 -36.03 -22.28
N LEU A 41 11.11 -36.08 -21.08
CA LEU A 41 9.92 -35.30 -20.71
C LEU A 41 10.18 -34.04 -19.89
N THR A 42 11.43 -33.71 -19.55
CA THR A 42 11.70 -32.74 -18.48
C THR A 42 11.98 -31.31 -18.92
N CYS A 43 12.28 -31.03 -20.20
CA CYS A 43 12.53 -29.64 -20.63
C CYS A 43 12.13 -29.36 -22.09
N ALA A 44 11.14 -28.49 -22.29
CA ALA A 44 10.58 -28.19 -23.60
C ALA A 44 11.57 -27.45 -24.53
N VAL A 45 12.52 -26.70 -23.97
CA VAL A 45 13.49 -25.89 -24.72
C VAL A 45 14.57 -26.75 -25.39
N ALA A 46 14.80 -27.99 -24.91
CA ALA A 46 15.77 -28.93 -25.48
C ALA A 46 15.50 -29.30 -26.94
N LYS A 47 14.23 -29.28 -27.40
CA LYS A 47 13.93 -29.53 -28.82
C LYS A 47 14.33 -28.35 -29.72
N ARG A 48 14.57 -27.16 -29.17
CA ARG A 48 14.96 -25.94 -29.90
C ARG A 48 16.47 -25.75 -29.98
N TYR A 49 17.17 -26.06 -28.90
CA TYR A 49 18.62 -25.89 -28.78
C TYR A 49 19.28 -27.23 -28.49
N LYS A 50 20.12 -27.67 -29.44
CA LYS A 50 20.83 -28.94 -29.35
C LYS A 50 22.02 -28.79 -28.42
N THR A 51 22.28 -29.83 -27.63
CA THR A 51 23.47 -29.94 -26.79
C THR A 51 24.74 -29.89 -27.63
N LEU A 52 25.81 -29.36 -27.05
CA LEU A 52 27.13 -29.22 -27.67
C LEU A 52 27.10 -28.39 -28.97
N HIS A 53 26.20 -27.42 -29.03
CA HIS A 53 26.13 -26.44 -30.11
C HIS A 53 26.18 -25.03 -29.54
N LYS A 54 26.69 -24.13 -30.36
CA LYS A 54 26.67 -22.69 -30.15
C LYS A 54 25.76 -22.04 -31.17
N TYR A 55 24.89 -21.15 -30.70
CA TYR A 55 23.94 -20.39 -31.51
C TYR A 55 24.28 -18.91 -31.39
N GLU A 56 24.58 -18.26 -32.51
CA GLU A 56 24.85 -16.82 -32.55
C GLU A 56 23.63 -16.10 -33.12
N TYR A 57 23.11 -15.14 -32.37
CA TYR A 57 21.98 -14.27 -32.74
C TYR A 57 22.45 -12.81 -32.80
N ARG A 58 21.85 -12.03 -33.69
CA ARG A 58 21.81 -10.57 -33.59
C ARG A 58 20.55 -10.18 -32.85
N TYR A 59 20.69 -9.48 -31.73
CA TYR A 59 19.59 -8.96 -30.92
C TYR A 59 19.47 -7.45 -31.12
N GLU A 60 18.27 -6.94 -31.33
CA GLU A 60 18.00 -5.51 -31.44
C GLU A 60 16.80 -5.18 -30.56
N ALA A 61 16.86 -4.07 -29.83
CA ALA A 61 15.77 -3.65 -28.96
C ALA A 61 15.63 -2.13 -28.94
N GLU A 62 14.40 -1.66 -29.00
CA GLU A 62 14.04 -0.24 -29.00
C GLU A 62 12.82 0.00 -28.12
N SER A 63 12.70 1.23 -27.60
CA SER A 63 11.48 1.70 -26.93
C SER A 63 11.27 3.17 -27.27
N LEU A 64 10.08 3.51 -27.77
CA LEU A 64 9.75 4.85 -28.23
C LEU A 64 8.45 5.34 -27.59
N ASN A 65 8.51 6.55 -27.04
CA ASN A 65 7.34 7.29 -26.59
C ASN A 65 6.88 8.22 -27.72
N GLY A 66 5.59 8.23 -28.03
CA GLY A 66 5.07 9.08 -29.08
C GLY A 66 3.56 9.22 -29.10
N ILE A 67 3.10 10.20 -29.86
CA ILE A 67 1.70 10.39 -30.25
C ILE A 67 1.64 9.99 -31.73
N ASN A 68 1.35 8.70 -31.99
CA ASN A 68 1.37 7.99 -33.29
C ASN A 68 2.26 8.54 -34.43
N GLY A 69 3.22 7.71 -34.89
CA GLY A 69 3.75 7.80 -36.27
C GLY A 69 5.27 7.80 -36.46
N ALA A 70 6.09 7.24 -35.56
CA ALA A 70 7.54 7.17 -35.76
C ALA A 70 8.02 5.78 -36.15
N SER A 71 8.98 5.78 -37.07
CA SER A 71 9.49 4.73 -37.95
C SER A 71 10.32 3.64 -37.27
N GLU A 72 10.52 2.53 -38.00
CA GLU A 72 11.42 1.43 -37.65
C GLU A 72 12.87 1.81 -37.93
N LEU A 73 13.82 1.56 -37.00
CA LEU A 73 15.20 1.24 -37.39
C LEU A 73 16.09 0.69 -36.25
N LYS A 74 17.20 0.09 -36.69
CA LYS A 74 17.91 -1.05 -36.13
C LYS A 74 19.22 -0.67 -35.44
N ASN A 75 19.48 -1.26 -34.28
CA ASN A 75 20.81 -1.66 -33.78
C ASN A 75 20.69 -2.42 -32.46
N GLY A 76 21.57 -3.40 -32.24
CA GLY A 76 21.68 -4.04 -30.93
C GLY A 76 22.75 -5.13 -30.88
N PRO A 77 22.97 -5.72 -29.69
CA PRO A 77 24.11 -6.56 -29.42
C PRO A 77 24.07 -7.89 -30.17
N LYS A 78 25.24 -8.50 -30.35
CA LYS A 78 25.31 -9.93 -30.67
C LYS A 78 25.13 -10.74 -29.39
N VAL A 79 24.31 -11.78 -29.48
CA VAL A 79 24.01 -12.70 -28.38
C VAL A 79 24.46 -14.09 -28.80
N GLU A 80 25.37 -14.67 -28.04
CA GLU A 80 25.85 -16.02 -28.22
C GLU A 80 25.28 -16.93 -27.12
N ILE A 81 24.73 -18.08 -27.52
CA ILE A 81 24.16 -19.06 -26.61
C ILE A 81 24.91 -20.38 -26.80
N GLU A 82 25.61 -20.81 -25.76
CA GLU A 82 26.30 -22.09 -25.70
C GLU A 82 25.44 -23.08 -24.91
N VAL A 83 25.32 -24.32 -25.40
CA VAL A 83 24.48 -25.37 -24.80
C VAL A 83 25.38 -26.51 -24.28
N PRO A 84 26.12 -26.31 -23.18
CA PRO A 84 27.08 -27.31 -22.68
C PRO A 84 26.40 -28.62 -22.25
N GLN A 85 25.19 -28.53 -21.67
CA GLN A 85 24.39 -29.67 -21.23
C GLN A 85 22.91 -29.44 -21.60
N THR A 86 22.10 -30.50 -21.60
CA THR A 86 20.66 -30.37 -21.92
C THR A 86 19.99 -29.39 -20.97
N CYS A 87 19.37 -28.35 -21.51
CA CYS A 87 18.67 -27.30 -20.75
C CYS A 87 19.51 -26.50 -19.76
N SER A 88 20.83 -26.54 -19.95
CA SER A 88 21.79 -25.65 -19.31
C SER A 88 22.44 -24.80 -20.39
N PHE A 89 22.36 -23.49 -20.24
CA PHE A 89 22.79 -22.53 -21.25
C PHE A 89 23.79 -21.54 -20.65
N ILE A 90 24.79 -21.18 -21.42
CA ILE A 90 25.69 -20.06 -21.13
C ILE A 90 25.41 -18.99 -22.17
N VAL A 91 24.95 -17.82 -21.74
CA VAL A 91 24.62 -16.70 -22.61
C VAL A 91 25.68 -15.63 -22.47
N ARG A 92 26.31 -15.28 -23.59
CA ARG A 92 27.29 -14.21 -23.71
C ARG A 92 26.75 -13.13 -24.62
N THR A 93 26.92 -11.89 -24.24
CA THR A 93 26.61 -10.73 -25.09
C THR A 93 27.92 -10.08 -25.52
N THR A 94 28.02 -9.67 -26.79
CA THR A 94 29.21 -9.03 -27.36
C THR A 94 28.78 -7.96 -28.38
N GLY A 95 29.63 -6.95 -28.59
CA GLY A 95 29.33 -5.86 -29.51
C GLY A 95 28.12 -5.04 -29.04
N CYS A 96 28.00 -4.82 -27.73
CA CYS A 96 26.90 -4.07 -27.15
C CYS A 96 27.07 -2.58 -27.43
N SER A 97 25.97 -1.92 -27.80
CA SER A 97 25.93 -0.47 -27.98
C SER A 97 24.57 0.06 -27.53
N LEU A 98 24.58 1.18 -26.83
CA LEU A 98 23.38 1.94 -26.47
C LEU A 98 23.33 3.25 -27.25
N SER A 99 22.16 3.56 -27.79
CA SER A 99 21.88 4.79 -28.54
C SER A 99 20.65 5.48 -27.99
N GLU A 100 20.61 6.80 -28.10
CA GLU A 100 19.49 7.65 -27.71
C GLU A 100 19.11 8.60 -28.85
N VAL A 101 17.90 9.17 -28.79
CA VAL A 101 17.46 10.17 -29.77
C VAL A 101 18.19 11.47 -29.51
N VAL A 102 18.99 11.91 -30.49
CA VAL A 102 19.80 13.14 -30.42
C VAL A 102 19.20 14.29 -31.23
N ASP A 103 18.41 13.97 -32.26
CA ASP A 103 17.75 14.96 -33.12
C ASP A 103 16.49 14.38 -33.78
N MET A 104 15.78 15.20 -34.55
CA MET A 104 14.75 14.76 -35.49
C MET A 104 15.13 15.18 -36.91
N ASP A 105 14.93 14.28 -37.88
CA ASP A 105 15.15 14.62 -39.29
C ASP A 105 14.05 15.56 -39.83
N ALA A 106 14.21 16.02 -41.08
CA ALA A 106 13.29 16.97 -41.70
C ALA A 106 11.86 16.39 -41.89
N GLU A 107 11.76 15.06 -41.90
CA GLU A 107 10.53 14.29 -42.01
C GLU A 107 9.90 13.99 -40.62
N GLY A 108 10.57 14.39 -39.53
CA GLY A 108 10.10 14.21 -38.16
C GLY A 108 10.41 12.85 -37.54
N ASN A 109 11.31 12.05 -38.14
CA ASN A 109 11.78 10.80 -37.56
C ASN A 109 12.92 11.04 -36.55
N PRO A 110 13.00 10.22 -35.49
CA PRO A 110 14.10 10.32 -34.53
C PRO A 110 15.44 9.93 -35.16
N VAL A 111 16.45 10.78 -34.97
CA VAL A 111 17.86 10.50 -35.29
C VAL A 111 18.55 10.00 -34.04
N PHE A 112 19.18 8.83 -34.12
CA PHE A 112 19.87 8.21 -32.99
C PHE A 112 21.37 8.47 -33.00
N GLY A 113 21.90 8.81 -31.83
CA GLY A 113 23.33 8.92 -31.58
C GLY A 113 23.76 8.02 -30.42
N PRO A 114 25.06 7.71 -30.27
CA PRO A 114 25.55 6.93 -29.15
C PRO A 114 25.26 7.65 -27.83
N ALA A 115 24.65 6.93 -26.88
CA ALA A 115 24.37 7.48 -25.56
C ALA A 115 25.69 7.74 -24.79
N PRO A 116 25.76 8.76 -23.91
CA PRO A 116 26.96 9.04 -23.10
C PRO A 116 27.44 7.85 -22.27
N SER A 117 26.51 6.97 -21.86
CA SER A 117 26.77 5.76 -21.07
C SER A 117 27.05 4.51 -21.90
N SER A 118 27.08 4.60 -23.24
CA SER A 118 27.12 3.44 -24.14
C SER A 118 28.32 2.52 -23.91
N ALA A 119 29.53 3.08 -23.74
CA ALA A 119 30.74 2.30 -23.48
C ALA A 119 30.70 1.58 -22.12
N ALA A 120 30.20 2.25 -21.07
CA ALA A 120 30.07 1.65 -19.75
C ALA A 120 28.99 0.56 -19.73
N PHE A 121 27.86 0.80 -20.40
CA PHE A 121 26.81 -0.20 -20.61
C PHE A 121 27.36 -1.44 -21.32
N ALA A 122 28.13 -1.24 -22.39
CA ALA A 122 28.75 -2.34 -23.12
C ALA A 122 29.71 -3.14 -22.22
N ALA A 123 30.58 -2.44 -21.49
CA ALA A 123 31.50 -3.08 -20.56
C ALA A 123 30.76 -3.92 -19.50
N GLU A 124 29.66 -3.43 -18.92
CA GLU A 124 28.90 -4.20 -17.92
C GLU A 124 28.13 -5.38 -18.54
N MET A 125 27.48 -5.19 -19.70
CA MET A 125 26.76 -6.27 -20.39
C MET A 125 27.69 -7.43 -20.74
N GLU A 126 28.87 -7.12 -21.26
CA GLU A 126 29.85 -8.09 -21.77
C GLU A 126 30.71 -8.72 -20.67
N ARG A 127 30.76 -8.12 -19.47
CA ARG A 127 31.65 -8.53 -18.37
C ARG A 127 31.43 -9.96 -17.92
N TYR A 128 30.17 -10.36 -17.71
CA TYR A 128 29.83 -11.65 -17.12
C TYR A 128 28.91 -12.47 -18.03
N PRO A 129 29.24 -13.75 -18.31
CA PRO A 129 28.29 -14.65 -18.95
C PRO A 129 27.15 -14.97 -17.99
N LEU A 130 25.91 -15.07 -18.50
CA LEU A 130 24.77 -15.49 -17.70
C LEU A 130 24.53 -16.98 -17.88
N LYS A 131 24.52 -17.72 -16.77
CA LYS A 131 24.19 -19.15 -16.76
C LYS A 131 22.68 -19.31 -16.53
N VAL A 132 22.04 -20.15 -17.33
CA VAL A 132 20.60 -20.35 -17.31
C VAL A 132 20.29 -21.84 -17.27
N VAL A 133 19.41 -22.24 -16.36
CA VAL A 133 18.87 -23.60 -16.30
C VAL A 133 17.36 -23.52 -16.51
N VAL A 134 16.83 -24.41 -17.34
CA VAL A 134 15.39 -24.55 -17.55
C VAL A 134 14.95 -25.90 -17.01
N ASP A 135 14.26 -25.86 -15.87
CA ASP A 135 13.70 -27.04 -15.20
C ASP A 135 12.23 -27.22 -15.57
N GLY A 136 11.81 -28.47 -15.74
CA GLY A 136 10.44 -28.78 -16.12
C GLY A 136 10.05 -28.12 -17.45
N VAL A 137 8.75 -27.85 -17.63
CA VAL A 137 8.28 -27.33 -18.92
C VAL A 137 8.77 -25.89 -19.15
N TYR A 138 8.74 -25.02 -18.12
CA TYR A 138 9.05 -23.58 -18.25
C TYR A 138 9.61 -22.89 -16.98
N ASP A 139 10.26 -23.60 -16.05
CA ASP A 139 10.87 -22.94 -14.88
C ASP A 139 12.29 -22.45 -15.22
N VAL A 140 12.43 -21.15 -15.49
CA VAL A 140 13.69 -20.53 -15.92
C VAL A 140 14.42 -19.96 -14.71
N LYS A 141 15.57 -20.56 -14.39
CA LYS A 141 16.48 -20.16 -13.31
C LYS A 141 17.71 -19.50 -13.89
N LEU A 142 18.04 -18.33 -13.34
CA LEU A 142 19.19 -17.53 -13.74
C LEU A 142 20.24 -17.56 -12.63
N TYR A 143 21.50 -17.74 -13.01
CA TYR A 143 22.65 -17.77 -12.11
C TYR A 143 23.61 -16.65 -12.53
N PRO A 144 23.38 -15.41 -12.05
CA PRO A 144 24.29 -14.30 -12.29
C PRO A 144 25.60 -14.47 -11.51
N GLU A 145 26.66 -13.85 -12.00
CA GLU A 145 27.94 -13.76 -11.28
C GLU A 145 27.91 -12.66 -10.21
N ASP A 146 28.74 -12.79 -9.18
CA ASP A 146 28.84 -11.78 -8.12
C ASP A 146 29.27 -10.42 -8.68
N GLY A 147 28.50 -9.39 -8.34
CA GLY A 147 28.71 -8.02 -8.81
C GLY A 147 28.02 -7.67 -10.13
N GLU A 148 27.25 -8.57 -10.75
CA GLU A 148 26.35 -8.21 -11.85
C GLU A 148 25.22 -7.28 -11.34
N SER A 149 25.05 -6.12 -11.97
CA SER A 149 24.04 -5.15 -11.55
C SER A 149 22.63 -5.63 -11.94
N THR A 150 21.62 -5.30 -11.12
CA THR A 150 20.23 -5.68 -11.41
C THR A 150 19.73 -5.11 -12.73
N THR A 151 20.18 -3.91 -13.11
CA THR A 151 19.88 -3.29 -14.42
C THR A 151 20.36 -4.18 -15.57
N ILE A 152 21.62 -4.61 -15.53
CA ILE A 152 22.22 -5.47 -16.57
C ILE A 152 21.55 -6.85 -16.60
N LEU A 153 21.29 -7.42 -15.42
CA LEU A 153 20.54 -8.66 -15.33
C LEU A 153 19.12 -8.54 -15.91
N ASN A 154 18.44 -7.40 -15.76
CA ASN A 154 17.14 -7.15 -16.37
C ASN A 154 17.20 -7.07 -17.90
N PHE A 155 18.24 -6.44 -18.48
CA PHE A 155 18.46 -6.51 -19.93
C PHE A 155 18.65 -7.95 -20.41
N LYS A 156 19.47 -8.74 -19.70
CA LYS A 156 19.67 -10.16 -20.00
C LYS A 156 18.38 -10.97 -19.82
N ARG A 157 17.57 -10.71 -18.79
CA ARG A 157 16.21 -11.30 -18.62
C ARG A 157 15.33 -11.05 -19.84
N GLY A 158 15.37 -9.86 -20.41
CA GLY A 158 14.65 -9.53 -21.66
C GLY A 158 15.10 -10.42 -22.82
N ILE A 159 16.41 -10.59 -23.01
CA ILE A 159 16.99 -11.49 -24.02
C ILE A 159 16.55 -12.95 -23.79
N ILE A 160 16.68 -13.46 -22.56
CA ILE A 160 16.25 -14.83 -22.20
C ILE A 160 14.75 -15.02 -22.44
N SER A 161 13.92 -14.04 -22.07
CA SER A 161 12.48 -14.09 -22.27
C SER A 161 12.08 -14.19 -23.75
N ALA A 162 12.86 -13.58 -24.66
CA ALA A 162 12.62 -13.66 -26.10
C ALA A 162 13.17 -14.98 -26.72
N LEU A 163 14.20 -15.57 -26.12
CA LEU A 163 14.80 -16.85 -26.56
C LEU A 163 14.06 -18.10 -26.05
N ALA A 164 13.41 -17.99 -24.89
CA ALA A 164 12.72 -19.08 -24.19
C ALA A 164 11.34 -19.38 -24.81
N VAL A 165 11.30 -19.69 -26.12
CA VAL A 165 10.05 -19.94 -26.85
C VAL A 165 9.57 -21.39 -26.67
N PRO A 166 8.36 -21.62 -26.15
CA PRO A 166 7.81 -22.95 -25.92
C PRO A 166 7.58 -23.83 -27.14
N LEU A 167 7.39 -25.14 -26.90
CA LEU A 167 6.81 -26.08 -27.86
C LEU A 167 5.30 -26.09 -27.71
N LEU A 168 4.55 -25.69 -28.73
CA LEU A 168 3.10 -25.50 -28.68
C LEU A 168 2.27 -26.80 -28.81
N GLU A 169 2.64 -27.87 -28.10
CA GLU A 169 1.89 -29.13 -28.05
C GLU A 169 0.88 -29.10 -26.86
N GLU A 170 -0.42 -29.34 -27.17
CA GLU A 170 -1.66 -29.48 -26.34
C GLU A 170 -1.82 -28.67 -25.04
N ASP A 171 -2.93 -27.92 -24.91
CA ASP A 171 -3.67 -27.29 -23.77
C ASP A 171 -2.95 -26.77 -22.49
N LYS A 172 -1.73 -27.21 -22.20
CA LYS A 172 -0.91 -26.91 -21.02
C LYS A 172 -0.11 -25.60 -21.14
N ASN A 173 -0.01 -25.01 -22.33
CA ASN A 173 0.83 -23.83 -22.60
C ASN A 173 0.11 -22.48 -22.49
N LYS A 174 -0.99 -22.45 -21.74
CA LYS A 174 -1.78 -21.23 -21.56
C LYS A 174 -1.04 -20.15 -20.76
N TYR A 175 -0.07 -20.52 -19.92
CA TYR A 175 0.70 -19.59 -19.09
C TYR A 175 2.20 -19.78 -19.35
N MET A 176 2.86 -18.72 -19.82
CA MET A 176 4.29 -18.73 -20.15
C MET A 176 5.06 -17.80 -19.23
N PRO A 177 6.28 -18.18 -18.79
CA PRO A 177 7.16 -17.27 -18.07
C PRO A 177 7.64 -16.17 -19.02
N THR A 178 7.71 -14.96 -18.50
CA THR A 178 8.21 -13.78 -19.21
C THR A 178 8.94 -12.88 -18.21
N ILE A 179 9.51 -11.79 -18.72
CA ILE A 179 10.01 -10.69 -17.89
C ILE A 179 8.92 -10.08 -16.97
N HIS A 180 7.63 -10.23 -17.32
CA HIS A 180 6.48 -9.78 -16.53
C HIS A 180 5.87 -10.87 -15.63
N GLY A 181 6.58 -11.99 -15.44
CA GLY A 181 6.09 -13.16 -14.70
C GLY A 181 5.35 -14.17 -15.59
N LYS A 182 4.44 -14.96 -15.02
CA LYS A 182 3.61 -15.93 -15.72
C LYS A 182 2.44 -15.21 -16.40
N CYS A 183 2.50 -15.15 -17.72
CA CYS A 183 1.52 -14.47 -18.55
C CYS A 183 0.61 -15.45 -19.28
N ARG A 184 -0.71 -15.19 -19.25
CA ARG A 184 -1.65 -15.92 -20.11
C ARG A 184 -1.38 -15.58 -21.57
N THR A 185 -0.99 -16.57 -22.36
CA THR A 185 -0.56 -16.39 -23.75
C THR A 185 -1.53 -17.08 -24.70
N ARG A 186 -2.02 -16.32 -25.69
CA ARG A 186 -2.73 -16.89 -26.84
C ARG A 186 -1.72 -17.13 -27.94
N TYR A 187 -1.83 -18.25 -28.65
CA TYR A 187 -0.94 -18.57 -29.75
C TYR A 187 -1.73 -18.97 -31.00
N VAL A 188 -1.17 -18.62 -32.15
CA VAL A 188 -1.64 -19.03 -33.47
C VAL A 188 -0.46 -19.67 -34.18
N VAL A 189 -0.65 -20.91 -34.62
CA VAL A 189 0.35 -21.64 -35.41
C VAL A 189 -0.04 -21.50 -36.87
N ASN A 190 0.75 -20.74 -37.62
CA ASN A 190 0.58 -20.62 -39.07
C ASN A 190 1.44 -21.72 -39.71
N ALA A 191 0.79 -22.82 -40.11
CA ALA A 191 1.45 -23.94 -40.77
C ALA A 191 1.39 -23.77 -42.29
N ALA A 192 2.52 -23.49 -42.94
CA ALA A 192 2.66 -23.73 -44.37
C ALA A 192 2.96 -25.23 -44.57
N ALA A 193 2.02 -25.98 -45.16
CA ALA A 193 2.18 -27.39 -45.55
C ALA A 193 2.64 -28.35 -44.43
N ASN A 194 1.74 -28.61 -43.45
CA ASN A 194 1.89 -29.64 -42.38
C ASN A 194 3.09 -29.48 -41.44
N ILE A 195 3.79 -28.34 -41.44
CA ILE A 195 4.85 -28.03 -40.48
C ILE A 195 4.62 -26.61 -39.93
N ALA A 196 4.56 -26.46 -38.60
CA ALA A 196 4.53 -25.17 -37.93
C ALA A 196 5.82 -24.38 -38.20
N THR A 197 5.82 -23.51 -39.20
CA THR A 197 6.96 -22.65 -39.58
C THR A 197 6.93 -21.32 -38.85
N ASP A 198 5.73 -20.81 -38.56
CA ASP A 198 5.50 -19.49 -37.99
C ASP A 198 4.56 -19.58 -36.79
N VAL A 199 4.94 -18.90 -35.71
CA VAL A 199 4.19 -18.88 -34.46
C VAL A 199 3.97 -17.44 -34.03
N SER A 200 2.71 -17.05 -33.88
CA SER A 200 2.33 -15.74 -33.33
C SER A 200 1.79 -15.92 -31.93
N LEU A 201 2.31 -15.15 -30.97
CA LEU A 201 1.88 -15.10 -29.58
C LEU A 201 1.26 -13.73 -29.30
N SER A 202 0.19 -13.69 -28.50
CA SER A 202 -0.45 -12.46 -28.04
C SER A 202 -0.76 -12.54 -26.55
N ARG A 203 -0.46 -11.45 -25.82
CA ARG A 203 -0.59 -11.34 -24.37
C ARG A 203 -1.24 -10.02 -23.98
N ASP A 204 -2.09 -10.09 -22.97
CA ASP A 204 -2.58 -8.96 -22.21
C ASP A 204 -1.74 -8.86 -20.94
N LEU A 205 -0.87 -7.85 -20.86
CA LEU A 205 0.15 -7.75 -19.82
C LEU A 205 -0.45 -7.46 -18.44
N SER A 206 -1.62 -6.82 -18.41
CA SER A 206 -2.37 -6.57 -17.17
C SER A 206 -2.76 -7.86 -16.43
N ARG A 207 -2.72 -9.01 -17.12
CA ARG A 207 -3.08 -10.34 -16.58
C ARG A 207 -1.86 -11.18 -16.18
N CYS A 208 -0.65 -10.64 -16.27
CA CYS A 208 0.55 -11.33 -15.80
C CYS A 208 0.68 -11.16 -14.28
N ASP A 209 1.15 -12.20 -13.58
CA ASP A 209 1.22 -12.22 -12.11
C ASP A 209 2.30 -11.32 -11.50
N LYS A 210 3.26 -10.83 -12.30
CA LYS A 210 4.32 -9.89 -11.90
C LYS A 210 4.36 -8.62 -12.73
N PHE A 211 3.31 -8.31 -13.48
CA PHE A 211 3.20 -7.01 -14.15
C PHE A 211 2.81 -5.94 -13.13
N VAL A 212 3.79 -5.19 -12.65
CA VAL A 212 3.59 -4.11 -11.69
C VAL A 212 3.88 -2.78 -12.40
N PRO A 213 2.89 -1.87 -12.50
CA PRO A 213 3.14 -0.53 -13.02
C PRO A 213 4.24 0.17 -12.24
N MET A 214 5.21 0.74 -12.96
CA MET A 214 6.24 1.56 -12.32
C MET A 214 5.61 2.75 -11.61
N ARG A 215 6.13 3.06 -10.42
CA ARG A 215 5.67 4.14 -9.57
C ARG A 215 6.72 5.24 -9.58
N ASP A 216 6.30 6.45 -9.88
CA ASP A 216 7.13 7.63 -9.65
C ASP A 216 7.19 8.00 -8.17
N TYR A 217 8.23 8.74 -7.81
CA TYR A 217 8.34 9.33 -6.48
C TYR A 217 7.29 10.44 -6.30
N THR A 218 6.62 10.43 -5.15
CA THR A 218 5.64 11.45 -4.75
C THR A 218 6.22 12.36 -3.69
N SER A 219 5.87 13.64 -3.78
CA SER A 219 6.18 14.62 -2.75
C SER A 219 5.48 14.23 -1.43
N PRO A 220 6.13 14.34 -0.26
CA PRO A 220 5.50 14.23 1.05
C PRO A 220 4.40 15.29 1.25
N LEU A 221 4.43 16.38 0.46
CA LEU A 221 3.43 17.45 0.48
C LEU A 221 2.25 17.20 -0.48
N ALA A 222 2.21 16.05 -1.16
CA ALA A 222 1.11 15.75 -2.07
C ALA A 222 -0.19 15.49 -1.29
N LEU A 223 -1.18 16.38 -1.47
CA LEU A 223 -2.51 16.26 -0.84
C LEU A 223 -3.25 14.98 -1.26
N ILE A 224 -3.04 14.55 -2.50
CA ILE A 224 -3.59 13.31 -3.04
C ILE A 224 -2.40 12.39 -3.30
N SER A 225 -2.35 11.31 -2.52
CA SER A 225 -1.23 10.37 -2.50
C SER A 225 -1.77 8.97 -2.81
N GLY A 226 -0.94 8.05 -3.33
CA GLY A 226 -1.38 6.68 -3.67
C GLY A 226 -2.17 6.52 -4.98
N MET A 227 -2.26 7.56 -5.83
CA MET A 227 -2.97 7.50 -7.12
C MET A 227 -2.26 6.68 -8.21
N HIS A 228 -1.01 6.23 -7.98
CA HIS A 228 -0.24 5.49 -8.99
C HIS A 228 -0.98 4.26 -9.51
N TYR A 229 -1.59 3.47 -8.61
CA TYR A 229 -2.26 2.24 -9.02
C TYR A 229 -3.55 2.50 -9.80
N PRO A 230 -4.48 3.36 -9.35
CA PRO A 230 -5.63 3.76 -10.17
C PRO A 230 -5.26 4.39 -11.52
N LEU A 231 -4.25 5.26 -11.55
CA LEU A 231 -3.80 5.89 -12.80
C LEU A 231 -3.15 4.89 -13.74
N ALA A 232 -2.45 3.87 -13.23
CA ALA A 232 -1.90 2.81 -14.06
C ALA A 232 -2.99 1.97 -14.76
N GLN A 233 -4.18 1.84 -14.17
CA GLN A 233 -5.33 1.19 -14.83
C GLN A 233 -5.83 1.96 -16.05
N LEU A 234 -5.43 3.23 -16.21
CA LEU A 234 -5.71 4.02 -17.39
C LEU A 234 -4.75 3.69 -18.55
N ILE A 235 -3.76 2.81 -18.35
CA ILE A 235 -2.83 2.38 -19.38
C ILE A 235 -3.12 0.93 -19.77
N ARG A 236 -3.49 0.70 -21.03
CA ARG A 236 -3.64 -0.65 -21.56
C ARG A 236 -2.33 -1.14 -22.14
N SER A 237 -1.88 -2.31 -21.70
CA SER A 237 -0.58 -2.88 -22.04
C SER A 237 -0.75 -4.25 -22.70
N SER A 238 -0.20 -4.41 -23.89
CA SER A 238 -0.30 -5.65 -24.68
C SER A 238 1.01 -6.00 -25.35
N GLN A 239 1.26 -7.29 -25.57
CA GLN A 239 2.46 -7.77 -26.26
C GLN A 239 2.08 -8.76 -27.35
N THR A 240 2.70 -8.62 -28.51
CA THR A 240 2.57 -9.53 -29.65
C THR A 240 3.96 -9.98 -30.08
N CYS A 241 4.19 -11.29 -30.20
CA CYS A 241 5.46 -11.83 -30.66
C CYS A 241 5.27 -12.74 -31.87
N ASN A 242 6.17 -12.70 -32.84
CA ASN A 242 6.19 -13.52 -34.03
C ASN A 242 7.53 -14.26 -34.12
N TYR A 243 7.47 -15.59 -34.21
CA TYR A 243 8.63 -16.45 -34.26
C TYR A 243 8.64 -17.29 -35.52
N ARG A 244 9.83 -17.47 -36.08
CA ARG A 244 10.09 -18.35 -37.23
C ARG A 244 11.10 -19.41 -36.84
N PHE A 245 10.86 -20.64 -37.29
CA PHE A 245 11.69 -21.79 -36.94
C PHE A 245 12.23 -22.50 -38.18
N ASN A 246 13.40 -23.13 -38.02
CA ASN A 246 13.94 -23.98 -39.08
C ASN A 246 13.08 -25.24 -39.26
N ASN A 247 12.64 -25.50 -40.49
CA ASN A 247 11.70 -26.60 -40.79
C ASN A 247 12.18 -27.98 -40.33
N ARG A 248 13.50 -28.25 -40.46
CA ARG A 248 14.11 -29.55 -40.12
C ARG A 248 14.66 -29.59 -38.71
N LYS A 249 15.49 -28.59 -38.34
CA LYS A 249 16.23 -28.56 -37.07
C LYS A 249 15.44 -27.95 -35.92
N LYS A 250 14.28 -27.32 -36.19
CA LYS A 250 13.33 -26.73 -35.23
C LYS A 250 13.88 -25.60 -34.33
N HIS A 251 15.15 -25.21 -34.45
CA HIS A 251 15.70 -24.03 -33.78
C HIS A 251 15.07 -22.73 -34.30
N MET A 252 15.04 -21.70 -33.46
CA MET A 252 14.52 -20.38 -33.82
C MET A 252 15.46 -19.69 -34.80
N THR A 253 14.96 -19.28 -35.96
CA THR A 253 15.73 -18.51 -36.96
C THR A 253 15.45 -17.00 -36.85
N PHE A 254 14.26 -16.63 -36.38
CA PHE A 254 13.88 -15.24 -36.16
C PHE A 254 12.84 -15.14 -35.04
N GLY A 255 12.91 -14.09 -34.24
CA GLY A 255 11.87 -13.69 -33.28
C GLY A 255 11.70 -12.19 -33.28
N SER A 256 10.46 -11.70 -33.24
CA SER A 256 10.14 -10.28 -33.10
C SER A 256 9.00 -10.10 -32.11
N CYS A 257 9.22 -9.32 -31.05
CA CYS A 257 8.20 -8.99 -30.06
C CYS A 257 7.94 -7.48 -30.08
N THR A 258 6.67 -7.10 -30.06
CA THR A 258 6.20 -5.72 -29.95
C THR A 258 5.32 -5.60 -28.72
N GLU A 259 5.76 -4.79 -27.77
CA GLU A 259 5.03 -4.40 -26.58
C GLU A 259 4.46 -2.99 -26.76
N LYS A 260 3.16 -2.81 -26.53
CA LYS A 260 2.46 -1.54 -26.72
C LYS A 260 1.75 -1.17 -25.43
N HIS A 261 2.04 0.03 -24.93
CA HIS A 261 1.32 0.68 -23.84
C HIS A 261 0.58 1.89 -24.40
N ILE A 262 -0.73 1.99 -24.15
CA ILE A 262 -1.56 3.11 -24.59
C ILE A 262 -2.29 3.73 -23.41
N LEU A 263 -2.17 5.05 -23.26
CA LEU A 263 -3.00 5.81 -22.34
C LEU A 263 -4.42 5.87 -22.90
N ILE A 264 -5.36 5.25 -22.20
CA ILE A 264 -6.76 5.12 -22.61
C ILE A 264 -7.51 6.46 -22.58
N PRO A 265 -7.39 7.29 -21.54
CA PRO A 265 -7.90 8.66 -21.58
C PRO A 265 -7.33 9.38 -22.79
N PHE A 266 -8.19 10.01 -23.59
CA PHE A 266 -7.83 10.69 -24.84
C PHE A 266 -7.41 9.77 -26.00
N SER A 267 -7.51 8.45 -25.86
CA SER A 267 -7.31 7.55 -26.99
C SER A 267 -8.54 7.53 -27.91
N HIS A 268 -8.30 7.56 -29.22
CA HIS A 268 -9.34 7.30 -30.21
C HIS A 268 -9.29 5.83 -30.64
N LYS A 269 -10.43 5.13 -30.56
CA LYS A 269 -10.59 3.70 -30.92
C LYS A 269 -9.61 2.75 -30.22
N GLY A 270 -8.94 3.19 -29.14
CA GLY A 270 -7.90 2.42 -28.46
C GLY A 270 -6.63 2.17 -29.29
N GLU A 271 -6.43 2.92 -30.37
CA GLU A 271 -5.30 2.75 -31.29
C GLU A 271 -4.44 4.00 -31.42
N TYR A 272 -5.08 5.18 -31.33
CA TYR A 272 -4.46 6.50 -31.50
C TYR A 272 -4.44 7.20 -30.15
N GLY A 273 -3.29 7.72 -29.73
CA GLY A 273 -3.14 8.43 -28.47
C GLY A 273 -1.69 8.51 -28.03
N VAL A 274 -1.48 8.84 -26.75
CA VAL A 274 -0.15 8.76 -26.13
C VAL A 274 0.21 7.28 -25.97
N THR A 275 1.30 6.87 -26.61
CA THR A 275 1.73 5.47 -26.65
C THR A 275 3.22 5.34 -26.33
N ASN A 276 3.57 4.22 -25.69
CA ASN A 276 4.93 3.68 -25.71
C ASN A 276 4.90 2.38 -26.52
N VAL A 277 5.86 2.22 -27.41
CA VAL A 277 6.07 0.97 -28.17
C VAL A 277 7.49 0.48 -27.95
N GLY A 278 7.62 -0.70 -27.35
CA GLY A 278 8.87 -1.43 -27.26
C GLY A 278 8.93 -2.53 -28.32
N LYS A 279 10.03 -2.61 -29.07
CA LYS A 279 10.26 -3.68 -30.07
C LYS A 279 11.55 -4.41 -29.75
N GLN A 280 11.53 -5.73 -29.92
CA GLN A 280 12.68 -6.61 -29.75
C GLN A 280 12.78 -7.54 -30.96
N GLU A 281 13.96 -7.70 -31.54
CA GLU A 281 14.23 -8.60 -32.65
C GLU A 281 15.43 -9.50 -32.36
N LEU A 282 15.32 -10.78 -32.72
CA LEU A 282 16.38 -11.78 -32.65
C LEU A 282 16.50 -12.44 -34.01
N THR A 283 17.67 -12.34 -34.65
CA THR A 283 17.95 -12.97 -35.95
C THR A 283 19.11 -13.93 -35.82
N LEU A 284 18.91 -15.21 -36.15
CA LEU A 284 19.97 -16.22 -36.12
C LEU A 284 21.02 -15.90 -37.19
N VAL A 285 22.28 -15.77 -36.76
CA VAL A 285 23.44 -15.56 -37.63
C VAL A 285 24.02 -16.90 -38.05
N GLN A 286 24.34 -17.76 -37.08
CA GLN A 286 24.94 -19.06 -37.35
C GLN A 286 24.72 -20.06 -36.21
N VAL A 287 24.92 -21.35 -36.54
CA VAL A 287 24.95 -22.45 -35.58
C VAL A 287 26.20 -23.28 -35.84
N SER A 288 27.03 -23.46 -34.82
CA SER A 288 28.28 -24.22 -34.88
C SER A 288 28.32 -25.30 -33.79
N SER A 289 29.15 -26.33 -33.98
CA SER A 289 29.43 -27.33 -32.94
C SER A 289 30.34 -26.74 -31.86
N HIS A 290 30.08 -27.05 -30.60
CA HIS A 290 30.84 -26.55 -29.45
C HIS A 290 30.99 -27.66 -28.40
N ASN A 291 32.20 -28.17 -28.20
CA ASN A 291 32.47 -29.39 -27.43
C ASN A 291 32.90 -29.14 -25.97
N ASP A 292 32.50 -28.02 -25.37
CA ASP A 292 32.68 -27.81 -23.94
C ASP A 292 31.47 -28.34 -23.16
N ARG A 293 31.72 -29.21 -22.18
CA ARG A 293 30.70 -29.84 -21.31
C ARG A 293 30.69 -29.24 -19.91
N VAL A 294 31.62 -28.34 -19.61
CA VAL A 294 31.79 -27.75 -18.29
C VAL A 294 30.64 -26.76 -18.06
N PHE A 295 29.83 -27.03 -17.03
CA PHE A 295 28.77 -26.14 -16.58
C PHE A 295 28.78 -26.13 -15.05
N HIS A 296 29.30 -25.05 -14.49
CA HIS A 296 29.30 -24.79 -13.05
C HIS A 296 28.59 -23.46 -12.80
N HIS A 297 27.57 -23.47 -11.95
CA HIS A 297 26.86 -22.27 -11.52
C HIS A 297 27.11 -22.02 -10.03
N GLY A 298 27.00 -20.76 -9.59
CA GLY A 298 27.03 -20.42 -8.17
C GLY A 298 25.72 -20.78 -7.46
N ASP A 299 25.66 -20.47 -6.16
CA ASP A 299 24.48 -20.73 -5.32
C ASP A 299 23.38 -19.65 -5.46
N THR A 300 23.73 -18.49 -6.01
CA THR A 300 22.80 -17.37 -6.19
C THR A 300 21.82 -17.66 -7.34
N VAL A 301 20.59 -18.03 -6.99
CA VAL A 301 19.51 -18.30 -7.95
C VAL A 301 18.57 -17.09 -8.06
N LYS A 302 18.26 -16.68 -9.29
CA LYS A 302 17.31 -15.62 -9.62
C LYS A 302 16.26 -16.11 -10.62
N GLY A 303 15.08 -15.47 -10.60
CA GLY A 303 14.01 -15.74 -11.56
C GLY A 303 14.09 -14.88 -12.82
N LEU A 304 13.31 -15.26 -13.84
CA LEU A 304 13.22 -14.56 -15.14
C LEU A 304 12.50 -13.20 -15.07
N HIS A 305 11.57 -13.01 -14.13
CA HIS A 305 10.82 -11.75 -14.03
C HIS A 305 11.74 -10.59 -13.64
N MET A 306 11.41 -9.39 -14.12
CA MET A 306 12.15 -8.17 -13.84
C MET A 306 12.08 -7.82 -12.36
N GLU A 307 13.21 -7.38 -11.81
CA GLU A 307 13.28 -6.76 -10.50
C GLU A 307 13.29 -5.24 -10.66
N ALA A 308 12.50 -4.53 -9.85
CA ALA A 308 12.49 -3.07 -9.88
C ALA A 308 13.86 -2.50 -9.48
N VAL A 309 14.33 -1.49 -10.22
CA VAL A 309 15.57 -0.77 -9.94
C VAL A 309 15.23 0.70 -9.71
N GLY A 310 15.93 1.36 -8.78
CA GLY A 310 15.78 2.80 -8.56
C GLY A 310 16.22 3.58 -9.79
N ASP A 311 15.36 4.49 -10.26
CA ASP A 311 15.67 5.37 -11.39
C ASP A 311 16.70 6.43 -10.98
N LYS A 312 17.99 6.09 -11.15
CA LYS A 312 19.13 6.95 -10.83
C LYS A 312 19.87 7.30 -12.11
N SER A 313 20.26 8.57 -12.23
CA SER A 313 21.00 9.05 -13.38
C SER A 313 22.40 8.43 -13.39
N PHE A 314 22.81 7.96 -14.57
CA PHE A 314 24.16 7.43 -14.78
C PHE A 314 25.20 8.54 -14.58
N VAL A 315 24.99 9.69 -15.21
CA VAL A 315 25.78 10.90 -14.98
C VAL A 315 25.14 11.68 -13.85
N GLN A 316 25.89 11.90 -12.78
CA GLN A 316 25.45 12.71 -11.65
C GLN A 316 26.39 13.90 -11.51
N ASP A 317 25.87 15.07 -11.81
CA ASP A 317 26.62 16.32 -11.74
C ASP A 317 25.99 17.24 -10.68
N ARG A 318 26.72 17.43 -9.59
CA ARG A 318 26.36 18.33 -8.50
C ARG A 318 26.29 19.79 -8.97
N ASP A 319 27.21 20.20 -9.83
CA ASP A 319 27.31 21.58 -10.29
C ASP A 319 26.14 21.95 -11.20
N VAL A 320 25.63 20.99 -11.99
CA VAL A 320 24.39 21.19 -12.76
C VAL A 320 23.22 21.54 -11.84
N ALA A 321 23.01 20.81 -10.74
CA ALA A 321 21.94 21.11 -9.80
C ALA A 321 22.16 22.45 -9.07
N LEU A 322 23.39 22.74 -8.64
CA LEU A 322 23.73 24.02 -8.00
C LEU A 322 23.54 25.21 -8.94
N ASN A 323 23.88 25.07 -10.22
CA ASN A 323 23.69 26.11 -11.23
C ASN A 323 22.21 26.37 -11.49
N LEU A 324 21.39 25.32 -11.63
CA LEU A 324 19.93 25.47 -11.73
C LEU A 324 19.34 26.17 -10.50
N LEU A 325 19.82 25.83 -9.30
CA LEU A 325 19.40 26.47 -8.06
C LEU A 325 19.77 27.96 -8.01
N ARG A 326 20.99 28.32 -8.44
CA ARG A 326 21.44 29.73 -8.54
C ARG A 326 20.61 30.51 -9.55
N GLU A 327 20.34 29.94 -10.72
CA GLU A 327 19.48 30.58 -11.73
C GLU A 327 18.07 30.84 -11.16
N LEU A 328 17.47 29.85 -10.50
CA LEU A 328 16.16 29.99 -9.85
C LEU A 328 16.13 31.05 -8.75
N ALA A 329 17.19 31.13 -7.93
CA ALA A 329 17.30 32.08 -6.83
C ALA A 329 17.38 33.54 -7.32
N THR A 330 17.99 33.76 -8.49
CA THR A 330 18.15 35.10 -9.09
C THR A 330 17.01 35.48 -10.05
N LEU A 331 16.12 34.55 -10.38
CA LEU A 331 15.07 34.75 -11.37
C LEU A 331 14.06 35.82 -10.91
N PRO A 332 13.65 36.79 -11.75
CA PRO A 332 12.62 37.77 -11.42
C PRO A 332 11.25 37.14 -11.08
N GLN A 333 10.43 37.83 -10.28
CA GLN A 333 9.09 37.35 -9.89
C GLN A 333 8.12 37.25 -11.07
N SER A 334 8.30 38.05 -12.13
CA SER A 334 7.46 38.05 -13.33
C SER A 334 7.67 36.83 -14.24
N SER A 335 8.72 36.04 -14.04
CA SER A 335 9.09 34.91 -14.92
C SER A 335 8.51 33.57 -14.46
N GLY A 336 7.20 33.53 -14.18
CA GLY A 336 6.52 32.36 -13.60
C GLY A 336 6.69 31.06 -14.40
N GLU A 337 6.51 31.09 -15.72
CA GLU A 337 6.65 29.90 -16.59
C GLU A 337 8.08 29.35 -16.58
N LYS A 338 9.08 30.22 -16.74
CA LYS A 338 10.50 29.84 -16.69
C LYS A 338 10.88 29.28 -15.33
N ARG A 339 10.33 29.84 -14.23
CA ARG A 339 10.55 29.34 -12.87
C ARG A 339 10.03 27.91 -12.71
N ALA A 340 8.79 27.64 -13.14
CA ALA A 340 8.20 26.31 -13.03
C ALA A 340 9.02 25.26 -13.80
N HIS A 341 9.44 25.58 -15.03
CA HIS A 341 10.27 24.70 -15.85
C HIS A 341 11.64 24.42 -15.22
N LEU A 342 12.35 25.45 -14.77
CA LEU A 342 13.65 25.30 -14.12
C LEU A 342 13.54 24.53 -12.80
N PHE A 343 12.50 24.77 -12.01
CA PHE A 343 12.25 24.04 -10.76
C PHE A 343 11.99 22.56 -11.03
N HIS A 344 11.19 22.23 -12.06
CA HIS A 344 10.99 20.86 -12.50
C HIS A 344 12.32 20.20 -12.90
N LYS A 345 13.13 20.86 -13.74
CA LYS A 345 14.47 20.36 -14.11
C LYS A 345 15.35 20.10 -12.90
N LEU A 346 15.36 21.01 -11.93
CA LEU A 346 16.14 20.85 -10.70
C LEU A 346 15.66 19.65 -9.87
N VAL A 347 14.35 19.50 -9.70
CA VAL A 347 13.77 18.34 -8.98
C VAL A 347 14.12 17.03 -9.70
N THR A 348 14.02 16.98 -11.02
CA THR A 348 14.41 15.79 -11.81
C THR A 348 15.89 15.46 -11.66
N ALA A 349 16.76 16.47 -11.73
CA ALA A 349 18.20 16.27 -11.53
C ALA A 349 18.50 15.71 -10.13
N VAL A 350 17.87 16.27 -9.09
CA VAL A 350 18.06 15.83 -7.69
C VAL A 350 17.48 14.43 -7.43
N ARG A 351 16.35 14.06 -8.05
CA ARG A 351 15.79 12.69 -7.96
C ARG A 351 16.76 11.63 -8.48
N GLY A 352 17.48 11.95 -9.56
CA GLY A 352 18.46 11.09 -10.19
C GLY A 352 19.76 10.91 -9.40
N MET A 353 20.00 11.69 -8.34
CA MET A 353 21.21 11.61 -7.53
C MET A 353 21.16 10.47 -6.51
N LYS A 354 22.33 9.86 -6.27
CA LYS A 354 22.59 8.97 -5.15
C LYS A 354 22.97 9.76 -3.90
N ALA A 355 22.96 9.10 -2.75
CA ALA A 355 23.26 9.72 -1.46
C ALA A 355 24.69 10.29 -1.41
N GLU A 356 25.66 9.64 -2.05
CA GLU A 356 27.06 10.07 -2.07
C GLU A 356 27.25 11.37 -2.84
N THR A 357 26.38 11.66 -3.81
CA THR A 357 26.41 12.89 -4.61
C THR A 357 25.55 13.99 -3.99
N LEU A 358 24.35 13.65 -3.54
CA LEU A 358 23.39 14.62 -3.01
C LEU A 358 23.84 15.19 -1.66
N ARG A 359 24.29 14.34 -0.73
CA ARG A 359 24.61 14.76 0.64
C ARG A 359 25.71 15.83 0.69
N PRO A 360 26.85 15.69 -0.03
CA PRO A 360 27.86 16.75 -0.07
C PRO A 360 27.40 18.06 -0.71
N ALA A 361 26.35 18.03 -1.55
CA ALA A 361 25.81 19.21 -2.23
C ALA A 361 24.93 20.10 -1.35
N ILE A 362 24.37 19.53 -0.27
CA ILE A 362 23.41 20.22 0.60
C ILE A 362 23.97 21.50 1.24
N PRO A 363 25.18 21.53 1.83
CA PRO A 363 25.71 22.75 2.45
C PRO A 363 25.79 23.93 1.47
N ASP A 364 26.27 23.68 0.26
CA ASP A 364 26.36 24.71 -0.79
C ASP A 364 24.97 25.15 -1.27
N ALA A 365 24.04 24.20 -1.42
CA ALA A 365 22.67 24.52 -1.80
C ALA A 365 21.97 25.41 -0.76
N LEU A 366 22.16 25.12 0.53
CA LEU A 366 21.65 25.94 1.63
C LEU A 366 22.28 27.34 1.65
N ALA A 367 23.57 27.47 1.27
CA ALA A 367 24.25 28.75 1.15
C ALA A 367 23.71 29.59 -0.02
N VAL A 368 23.29 28.95 -1.12
CA VAL A 368 22.62 29.62 -2.25
C VAL A 368 21.20 30.06 -1.88
N SER A 369 20.37 29.13 -1.38
CA SER A 369 19.01 29.44 -0.95
C SER A 369 18.43 28.34 -0.07
N ARG A 370 18.24 28.64 1.22
CA ARG A 370 17.61 27.71 2.17
C ARG A 370 16.18 27.32 1.75
N VAL A 371 15.37 28.31 1.39
CA VAL A 371 13.95 28.10 1.06
C VAL A 371 13.80 27.21 -0.18
N LEU A 372 14.54 27.49 -1.25
CA LEU A 372 14.48 26.66 -2.47
C LEU A 372 15.02 25.25 -2.22
N THR A 373 16.08 25.12 -1.42
CA THR A 373 16.62 23.80 -1.05
C THR A 373 15.57 22.94 -0.34
N TYR A 374 14.84 23.50 0.63
CA TYR A 374 13.76 22.77 1.30
C TYR A 374 12.62 22.39 0.35
N GLN A 375 12.21 23.30 -0.54
CA GLN A 375 11.17 23.01 -1.53
C GLN A 375 11.59 21.89 -2.49
N VAL A 376 12.83 21.91 -2.98
CA VAL A 376 13.35 20.88 -3.89
C VAL A 376 13.42 19.53 -3.20
N LEU A 377 14.00 19.47 -1.99
CA LEU A 377 14.13 18.21 -1.27
C LEU A 377 12.76 17.63 -0.88
N ALA A 378 11.80 18.48 -0.51
CA ALA A 378 10.44 18.03 -0.25
C ALA A 378 9.84 17.48 -1.56
N GLN A 379 9.86 18.25 -2.64
CA GLN A 379 9.26 17.83 -3.92
C GLN A 379 9.94 16.59 -4.55
N CYS A 380 11.20 16.33 -4.21
CA CYS A 380 12.00 15.22 -4.72
C CYS A 380 11.37 13.85 -4.40
N GLY A 381 10.98 13.61 -3.14
CA GLY A 381 10.29 12.38 -2.73
C GLY A 381 11.12 11.08 -2.76
N THR A 382 12.41 11.12 -3.06
CA THR A 382 13.30 9.95 -3.01
C THR A 382 13.76 9.65 -1.57
N PRO A 383 14.25 8.42 -1.30
CA PRO A 383 14.87 8.09 -0.02
C PRO A 383 16.04 9.02 0.34
N GLU A 384 16.89 9.37 -0.63
CA GLU A 384 18.07 10.22 -0.42
C GLU A 384 17.68 11.65 -0.06
N CYS A 385 16.65 12.19 -0.73
CA CYS A 385 16.13 13.52 -0.43
C CYS A 385 15.48 13.60 0.94
N SER A 386 14.70 12.58 1.31
CA SER A 386 14.08 12.52 2.64
C SER A 386 15.16 12.41 3.72
N SER A 387 16.18 11.59 3.51
CA SER A 387 17.33 11.48 4.43
C SER A 387 18.09 12.80 4.56
N ALA A 388 18.33 13.50 3.44
CA ALA A 388 18.96 14.81 3.44
C ALA A 388 18.17 15.84 4.26
N ILE A 389 16.84 15.89 4.11
CA ILE A 389 15.98 16.76 4.93
C ILE A 389 16.08 16.40 6.41
N MET A 390 16.01 15.11 6.75
CA MET A 390 16.08 14.65 8.14
C MET A 390 17.42 15.03 8.79
N GLN A 391 18.53 14.92 8.05
CA GLN A 391 19.84 15.40 8.52
C GLN A 391 19.84 16.90 8.77
N ILE A 392 19.21 17.71 7.90
CA ILE A 392 19.11 19.15 8.11
C ILE A 392 18.30 19.43 9.38
N PHE A 393 17.14 18.79 9.57
CA PHE A 393 16.30 18.98 10.75
C PHE A 393 17.00 18.64 12.07
N ARG A 394 17.90 17.65 12.11
CA ARG A 394 18.71 17.34 13.30
C ARG A 394 19.73 18.44 13.66
N THR A 395 19.96 19.43 12.80
CA THR A 395 20.83 20.57 13.11
C THR A 395 20.09 21.75 13.76
N PHE A 396 18.75 21.70 13.78
CA PHE A 396 17.92 22.71 14.44
C PHE A 396 17.88 22.46 15.96
N ASP A 397 17.48 23.50 16.69
CA ASP A 397 17.24 23.38 18.13
C ASP A 397 16.11 22.38 18.43
N SER A 398 16.28 21.58 19.48
CA SER A 398 15.30 20.59 19.92
C SER A 398 13.93 21.18 20.27
N SER A 399 13.80 22.48 20.53
CA SER A 399 12.53 23.16 20.79
C SER A 399 11.82 23.65 19.52
N SER A 400 12.41 23.52 18.33
CA SER A 400 11.81 24.04 17.07
C SER A 400 10.55 23.28 16.67
N LEU A 401 9.43 24.00 16.55
CA LEU A 401 8.13 23.47 16.11
C LEU A 401 8.11 23.19 14.60
N GLU A 402 8.97 23.87 13.83
CA GLU A 402 9.13 23.65 12.40
C GLU A 402 9.68 22.25 12.11
N VAL A 403 10.56 21.73 12.96
CA VAL A 403 11.04 20.34 12.89
C VAL A 403 9.89 19.37 13.09
N ASP A 404 9.01 19.62 14.07
CA ASP A 404 7.86 18.75 14.34
C ASP A 404 6.91 18.69 13.13
N ALA A 405 6.59 19.85 12.56
CA ALA A 405 5.73 19.94 11.37
C ALA A 405 6.39 19.28 10.14
N GLY A 406 7.69 19.52 9.92
CA GLY A 406 8.43 18.96 8.79
C GLY A 406 8.56 17.44 8.85
N VAL A 407 8.92 16.88 10.01
CA VAL A 407 9.03 15.43 10.22
C VAL A 407 7.65 14.77 10.11
N PHE A 408 6.61 15.40 10.66
CA PHE A 408 5.24 14.91 10.51
C PHE A 408 4.79 14.86 9.05
N ALA A 409 5.10 15.88 8.26
CA ALA A 409 4.81 15.89 6.82
C ALA A 409 5.54 14.77 6.07
N LEU A 410 6.82 14.50 6.38
CA LEU A 410 7.54 13.34 5.84
C LEU A 410 6.90 12.01 6.25
N GLY A 411 6.24 11.98 7.41
CA GLY A 411 5.43 10.85 7.90
C GLY A 411 4.27 10.45 6.99
N LEU A 412 3.88 11.34 6.07
CA LEU A 412 2.74 11.16 5.16
C LEU A 412 3.14 10.68 3.75
N ILE A 413 4.41 10.30 3.53
CA ILE A 413 4.88 9.70 2.27
C ILE A 413 4.12 8.40 1.96
N SER A 414 3.64 8.21 0.71
CA SER A 414 2.83 7.04 0.34
C SER A 414 3.60 5.73 0.34
N ASN A 415 4.85 5.73 -0.14
CA ASN A 415 5.71 4.56 -0.25
C ASN A 415 7.03 4.82 0.50
N PRO A 416 7.03 4.70 1.84
CA PRO A 416 8.24 4.92 2.62
C PRO A 416 9.31 3.87 2.31
N SER A 417 10.58 4.22 2.54
CA SER A 417 11.72 3.31 2.40
C SER A 417 12.24 2.85 3.77
N ALA A 418 13.01 1.76 3.79
CA ALA A 418 13.73 1.33 4.99
C ALA A 418 14.64 2.44 5.56
N LEU A 419 15.32 3.18 4.68
CA LEU A 419 16.14 4.34 5.04
C LEU A 419 15.33 5.41 5.79
N LEU A 420 14.11 5.72 5.33
CA LEU A 420 13.25 6.70 5.99
C LEU A 420 12.79 6.23 7.38
N ILE A 421 12.49 4.94 7.55
CA ILE A 421 12.16 4.36 8.87
C ILE A 421 13.32 4.57 9.83
N ASN A 422 14.52 4.21 9.41
CA ASN A 422 15.73 4.40 10.22
C ASN A 422 15.95 5.88 10.56
N ASP A 423 15.82 6.78 9.59
CA ASP A 423 15.99 8.21 9.84
C ASP A 423 14.93 8.79 10.79
N MET A 424 13.68 8.33 10.70
CA MET A 424 12.64 8.73 11.64
C MET A 424 12.87 8.19 13.05
N LEU A 425 13.40 6.97 13.17
CA LEU A 425 13.78 6.41 14.46
C LEU A 425 14.88 7.26 15.12
N GLU A 426 15.93 7.60 14.37
CA GLU A 426 17.00 8.46 14.86
C GLU A 426 16.49 9.88 15.19
N MET A 427 15.51 10.39 14.45
CA MET A 427 14.85 11.65 14.80
C MET A 427 14.03 11.55 16.09
N ALA A 428 13.30 10.46 16.31
CA ALA A 428 12.55 10.24 17.54
C ALA A 428 13.47 10.09 18.77
N LYS A 429 14.68 9.53 18.59
CA LYS A 429 15.72 9.49 19.62
C LYS A 429 16.31 10.87 19.90
N PHE A 430 16.46 11.71 18.87
CA PHE A 430 16.98 13.07 19.00
C PHE A 430 15.97 14.04 19.64
N LYS A 431 14.72 14.01 19.17
CA LYS A 431 13.62 14.86 19.64
C LYS A 431 12.36 14.03 19.82
N LEU A 432 11.99 13.82 21.08
CA LEU A 432 10.82 13.04 21.44
C LEU A 432 9.58 13.94 21.54
N SER A 433 8.93 14.20 20.41
CA SER A 433 7.67 14.94 20.35
C SER A 433 6.52 14.05 19.85
N LYS A 434 5.28 14.41 20.22
CA LYS A 434 4.08 13.70 19.77
C LYS A 434 3.99 13.64 18.23
N PRO A 435 4.19 14.72 17.45
CA PRO A 435 4.19 14.64 15.99
C PRO A 435 5.26 13.69 15.43
N ILE A 436 6.47 13.70 15.98
CA ILE A 436 7.56 12.82 15.50
C ILE A 436 7.24 11.34 15.75
N MET A 437 6.67 11.01 16.90
CA MET A 437 6.25 9.64 17.23
C MET A 437 5.14 9.14 16.30
N TYR A 438 4.15 9.99 15.98
CA TYR A 438 3.12 9.66 14.98
C TYR A 438 3.72 9.51 13.57
N ALA A 439 4.67 10.36 13.18
CA ALA A 439 5.34 10.26 11.90
C ALA A 439 6.08 8.92 11.74
N LEU A 440 6.85 8.53 12.76
CA LEU A 440 7.56 7.25 12.81
C LEU A 440 6.59 6.07 12.67
N SER A 441 5.50 6.06 13.44
CA SER A 441 4.47 5.02 13.35
C SER A 441 3.83 4.95 11.97
N ASN A 442 3.46 6.10 11.40
CA ASN A 442 2.81 6.18 10.09
C ASN A 442 3.69 5.61 8.98
N VAL A 443 5.00 5.88 8.99
CA VAL A 443 5.96 5.32 8.01
C VAL A 443 6.11 3.82 8.17
N VAL A 444 6.27 3.31 9.40
CA VAL A 444 6.36 1.86 9.62
C VAL A 444 5.08 1.15 9.18
N LYS A 445 3.92 1.69 9.55
CA LYS A 445 2.61 1.14 9.17
C LYS A 445 2.43 1.10 7.66
N ARG A 446 2.78 2.18 6.96
CA ARG A 446 2.65 2.26 5.50
C ARG A 446 3.61 1.33 4.79
N PHE A 447 4.85 1.23 5.26
CA PHE A 447 5.82 0.27 4.74
C PHE A 447 5.29 -1.16 4.86
N TYR A 448 4.87 -1.55 6.07
CA TYR A 448 4.38 -2.90 6.34
C TYR A 448 3.12 -3.23 5.51
N LYS A 449 2.17 -2.28 5.39
CA LYS A 449 0.98 -2.44 4.55
C LYS A 449 1.32 -2.59 3.06
N ALA A 450 2.36 -1.92 2.57
CA ALA A 450 2.76 -1.95 1.17
C ALA A 450 3.60 -3.19 0.81
N GLU A 451 4.55 -3.57 1.66
CA GLU A 451 5.53 -4.63 1.36
C GLU A 451 5.17 -5.99 1.97
N GLY A 452 4.37 -6.02 3.04
CA GLY A 452 4.06 -7.25 3.79
C GLY A 452 5.29 -7.91 4.44
N LYS A 453 6.38 -7.14 4.64
CA LYS A 453 7.67 -7.64 5.13
C LYS A 453 8.02 -6.99 6.46
N LEU A 454 8.58 -7.79 7.37
CA LEU A 454 9.30 -7.31 8.54
C LEU A 454 10.79 -7.19 8.18
N ILE A 455 11.37 -6.03 8.47
CA ILE A 455 12.78 -5.70 8.20
C ILE A 455 13.47 -5.26 9.50
N PRO A 456 14.81 -5.30 9.59
CA PRO A 456 15.56 -4.92 10.79
C PRO A 456 15.20 -3.53 11.35
N GLU A 457 14.90 -2.57 10.48
CA GLU A 457 14.50 -1.22 10.84
C GLU A 457 13.16 -1.20 11.58
N ILE A 458 12.20 -2.05 11.19
CA ILE A 458 10.92 -2.21 11.89
C ILE A 458 11.13 -2.84 13.27
N HIS A 459 12.02 -3.84 13.36
CA HIS A 459 12.39 -4.45 14.64
C HIS A 459 13.01 -3.42 15.58
N SER A 460 13.92 -2.58 15.08
CA SER A 460 14.55 -1.50 15.86
C SER A 460 13.53 -0.49 16.38
N VAL A 461 12.50 -0.16 15.58
CA VAL A 461 11.39 0.69 16.05
C VAL A 461 10.56 -0.01 17.11
N ALA A 462 10.27 -1.30 16.93
CA ALA A 462 9.51 -2.08 17.93
C ALA A 462 10.27 -2.16 19.27
N GLU A 463 11.58 -2.38 19.25
CA GLU A 463 12.44 -2.35 20.45
C GLU A 463 12.44 -0.97 21.11
N PHE A 464 12.54 0.11 20.33
CA PHE A 464 12.45 1.47 20.85
C PHE A 464 11.11 1.77 21.53
N MET A 465 9.99 1.31 20.94
CA MET A 465 8.67 1.45 21.55
C MET A 465 8.52 0.58 22.81
N ALA A 466 9.02 -0.66 22.77
CA ALA A 466 8.96 -1.59 23.90
C ALA A 466 9.74 -1.09 25.11
N ALA A 467 10.96 -0.57 24.90
CA ALA A 467 11.79 0.01 25.95
C ALA A 467 11.11 1.21 26.66
N ARG A 468 10.18 1.88 25.98
CA ARG A 468 9.41 3.02 26.53
C ARG A 468 8.14 2.60 27.26
N LEU A 469 7.60 1.43 26.93
CA LEU A 469 6.44 0.87 27.63
C LEU A 469 6.84 0.15 28.92
N ASP A 470 8.03 -0.45 28.97
CA ASP A 470 8.53 -1.23 30.12
C ASP A 470 7.44 -2.18 30.68
N ASP A 471 7.09 -2.10 31.96
CA ASP A 471 5.99 -2.84 32.60
C ASP A 471 4.65 -2.07 32.61
N CYS A 472 4.56 -0.97 31.87
CA CYS A 472 3.45 -0.01 31.84
C CYS A 472 3.19 0.73 33.17
N SER A 473 4.17 0.76 34.08
CA SER A 473 4.07 1.49 35.37
C SER A 473 4.59 2.94 35.33
N GLY A 474 5.19 3.35 34.21
CA GLY A 474 5.77 4.68 34.03
C GLY A 474 4.74 5.81 33.90
N ASP A 475 5.16 6.95 33.34
CA ASP A 475 4.24 8.06 33.07
C ASP A 475 3.07 7.59 32.20
N MET A 476 1.85 7.74 32.72
CA MET A 476 0.63 7.24 32.11
C MET A 476 0.34 7.94 30.78
N ASP A 477 0.71 9.22 30.65
CA ASP A 477 0.54 9.97 29.40
C ASP A 477 1.51 9.51 28.32
N ASN A 478 2.78 9.31 28.71
CA ASN A 478 3.78 8.73 27.85
C ASN A 478 3.43 7.29 27.41
N THR A 479 2.91 6.47 28.33
CA THR A 479 2.48 5.09 28.08
C THR A 479 1.29 5.09 27.11
N PHE A 480 0.28 5.93 27.36
CA PHE A 480 -0.87 6.08 26.48
C PHE A 480 -0.47 6.52 25.06
N MET A 481 0.38 7.54 24.93
CA MET A 481 0.87 8.00 23.62
C MET A 481 1.67 6.90 22.92
N THR A 482 2.58 6.23 23.62
CA THR A 482 3.42 5.17 23.05
C THR A 482 2.58 4.00 22.56
N LEU A 483 1.50 3.62 23.28
CA LEU A 483 0.55 2.61 22.81
C LEU A 483 -0.19 3.05 21.54
N ARG A 484 -0.66 4.31 21.46
CA ARG A 484 -1.37 4.81 20.27
C ARG A 484 -0.53 4.79 18.99
N VAL A 485 0.78 5.01 19.13
CA VAL A 485 1.72 4.99 17.99
C VAL A 485 2.39 3.63 17.81
N SER A 486 2.17 2.67 18.70
CA SER A 486 2.75 1.33 18.59
C SER A 486 2.05 0.54 17.49
N ILE A 487 2.82 -0.33 16.84
CA ILE A 487 2.30 -1.31 15.89
C ILE A 487 2.49 -2.67 16.53
N SER A 488 1.46 -3.52 16.47
CA SER A 488 1.56 -4.92 16.89
C SER A 488 2.45 -5.69 15.92
N VAL A 489 3.76 -5.66 16.19
CA VAL A 489 4.77 -6.54 15.61
C VAL A 489 5.07 -7.63 16.64
N TYR A 490 5.58 -8.78 16.20
CA TYR A 490 5.78 -10.00 17.02
C TYR A 490 6.40 -9.78 18.43
N HIS A 491 7.27 -8.78 18.60
CA HIS A 491 7.87 -8.45 19.91
C HIS A 491 6.98 -7.55 20.79
N SER A 492 6.14 -6.73 20.17
CA SER A 492 5.21 -5.81 20.86
C SER A 492 3.98 -6.53 21.42
N THR A 493 3.59 -7.69 20.86
CA THR A 493 2.40 -8.45 21.25
C THR A 493 2.45 -8.87 22.72
N LEU A 494 3.58 -9.39 23.20
CA LEU A 494 3.72 -9.80 24.60
C LEU A 494 3.53 -8.63 25.58
N MET A 495 4.04 -7.44 25.23
CA MET A 495 3.91 -6.24 26.06
C MET A 495 2.51 -5.63 25.99
N LEU A 496 1.89 -5.64 24.81
CA LEU A 496 0.48 -5.26 24.63
C LEU A 496 -0.43 -6.16 25.47
N MET A 497 -0.15 -7.46 25.50
CA MET A 497 -0.89 -8.43 26.31
C MET A 497 -0.71 -8.20 27.81
N LYS A 498 0.50 -7.84 28.26
CA LYS A 498 0.72 -7.42 29.65
C LYS A 498 -0.04 -6.14 29.98
N ALA A 499 -0.05 -5.14 29.11
CA ALA A 499 -0.80 -3.90 29.31
C ALA A 499 -2.31 -4.16 29.49
N LEU A 500 -2.88 -5.12 28.75
CA LEU A 500 -4.30 -5.51 28.86
C LEU A 500 -4.69 -6.11 30.21
N ILE A 501 -3.74 -6.82 30.84
CA ILE A 501 -3.92 -7.57 32.11
C ILE A 501 -3.41 -6.77 33.32
N SER A 502 -2.58 -5.74 33.10
CA SER A 502 -2.04 -4.87 34.14
C SER A 502 -3.11 -4.04 34.87
N ARG A 503 -2.84 -3.66 36.13
CA ARG A 503 -3.71 -2.75 36.93
C ARG A 503 -3.53 -1.27 36.52
N THR A 504 -3.44 -0.99 35.22
CA THR A 504 -3.29 0.36 34.65
C THR A 504 -4.65 1.06 34.47
N SER A 505 -4.64 2.33 34.05
CA SER A 505 -5.88 3.08 33.83
C SER A 505 -6.71 2.49 32.67
N PRO A 506 -8.06 2.60 32.72
CA PRO A 506 -8.91 2.10 31.65
C PRO A 506 -8.56 2.65 30.26
N ALA A 507 -8.07 3.89 30.18
CA ALA A 507 -7.65 4.52 28.93
C ALA A 507 -6.39 3.86 28.33
N VAL A 508 -5.42 3.48 29.17
CA VAL A 508 -4.21 2.75 28.74
C VAL A 508 -4.58 1.34 28.26
N GLN A 509 -5.46 0.65 28.98
CA GLN A 509 -5.95 -0.67 28.56
C GLN A 509 -6.72 -0.59 27.23
N GLN A 510 -7.58 0.43 27.05
CA GLN A 510 -8.29 0.66 25.79
C GLN A 510 -7.33 0.97 24.64
N ALA A 511 -6.31 1.81 24.86
CA ALA A 511 -5.28 2.09 23.86
C ALA A 511 -4.54 0.80 23.44
N ALA A 512 -4.24 -0.09 24.39
CA ALA A 512 -3.63 -1.39 24.10
C ALA A 512 -4.51 -2.29 23.21
N ILE A 513 -5.84 -2.30 23.42
CA ILE A 513 -6.77 -3.00 22.52
C ILE A 513 -6.75 -2.37 21.13
N GLN A 514 -6.78 -1.03 21.07
CA GLN A 514 -6.88 -0.30 19.81
C GLN A 514 -5.66 -0.46 18.89
N VAL A 515 -4.50 -0.90 19.40
CA VAL A 515 -3.33 -1.24 18.57
C VAL A 515 -3.66 -2.32 17.53
N TYR A 516 -4.55 -3.25 17.87
CA TYR A 516 -4.99 -4.31 16.96
C TYR A 516 -6.03 -3.85 15.93
N ARG A 517 -6.46 -2.58 15.92
CA ARG A 517 -7.32 -2.03 14.86
C ARG A 517 -6.66 -2.09 13.48
N LEU A 518 -5.34 -2.20 13.40
CA LEU A 518 -4.59 -2.08 12.14
C LEU A 518 -3.82 -3.35 11.74
N THR A 519 -3.81 -4.36 12.60
CA THR A 519 -3.08 -5.62 12.41
C THR A 519 -3.99 -6.81 12.71
N SER A 520 -3.56 -8.03 12.36
CA SER A 520 -4.22 -9.25 12.82
C SER A 520 -3.91 -9.49 14.29
N VAL A 521 -4.90 -9.93 15.03
CA VAL A 521 -4.72 -10.36 16.43
C VAL A 521 -4.08 -11.76 16.41
N PRO A 522 -2.97 -11.99 17.13
CA PRO A 522 -2.41 -13.34 17.31
C PRO A 522 -3.38 -14.22 18.11
N GLU A 523 -3.30 -15.55 17.94
CA GLU A 523 -4.25 -16.50 18.53
C GLU A 523 -4.38 -16.33 20.06
N GLU A 524 -3.26 -16.18 20.77
CA GLU A 524 -3.24 -15.95 22.22
C GLU A 524 -3.92 -14.61 22.60
N GLY A 525 -3.78 -13.61 21.73
CA GLY A 525 -4.44 -12.31 21.87
C GLY A 525 -5.95 -12.37 21.75
N ARG A 526 -6.46 -13.26 20.88
CA ARG A 526 -7.89 -13.41 20.65
C ARG A 526 -8.59 -13.96 21.88
N GLU A 527 -7.99 -14.94 22.55
CA GLU A 527 -8.52 -15.49 23.80
C GLU A 527 -8.65 -14.42 24.89
N VAL A 528 -7.64 -13.58 25.06
CA VAL A 528 -7.68 -12.48 26.05
C VAL A 528 -8.71 -11.42 25.69
N LEU A 529 -8.83 -11.04 24.41
CA LEU A 529 -9.87 -10.10 23.98
C LEU A 529 -11.28 -10.68 24.19
N MET A 530 -11.46 -11.98 23.97
CA MET A 530 -12.72 -12.65 24.24
C MET A 530 -13.04 -12.63 25.74
N GLN A 531 -12.06 -12.91 26.61
CA GLN A 531 -12.25 -12.79 28.06
C GLN A 531 -12.64 -11.37 28.47
N VAL A 532 -11.97 -10.35 27.91
CA VAL A 532 -12.30 -8.94 28.16
C VAL A 532 -13.73 -8.60 27.72
N LEU A 533 -14.18 -9.12 26.57
CA LEU A 533 -15.55 -8.92 26.09
C LEU A 533 -16.58 -9.55 27.05
N LEU A 534 -16.28 -10.73 27.58
CA LEU A 534 -17.19 -11.50 28.44
C LEU A 534 -17.16 -11.07 29.91
N ASP A 535 -16.10 -10.39 30.35
CA ASP A 535 -15.95 -9.90 31.72
C ASP A 535 -16.90 -8.72 32.00
N ARG A 536 -17.91 -8.98 32.84
CA ARG A 536 -18.90 -7.99 33.26
C ARG A 536 -18.35 -6.93 34.21
N ALA A 537 -17.22 -7.18 34.86
CA ALA A 537 -16.56 -6.20 35.71
C ALA A 537 -15.72 -5.20 34.90
N SER A 538 -15.41 -5.52 33.63
CA SER A 538 -14.66 -4.65 32.75
C SER A 538 -15.50 -3.45 32.27
N PRO A 539 -14.93 -2.24 32.18
CA PRO A 539 -15.63 -1.07 31.65
C PRO A 539 -16.18 -1.30 30.24
N MET A 540 -17.38 -0.79 29.97
CA MET A 540 -18.07 -1.04 28.69
C MET A 540 -17.27 -0.63 27.45
N GLN A 541 -16.53 0.49 27.49
CA GLN A 541 -15.70 0.95 26.36
C GLN A 541 -14.63 -0.09 26.02
N LYS A 542 -14.06 -0.74 27.04
CA LYS A 542 -13.07 -1.81 26.90
C LYS A 542 -13.70 -3.04 26.25
N ARG A 543 -14.89 -3.44 26.70
CA ARG A 543 -15.66 -4.56 26.13
C ARG A 543 -16.01 -4.30 24.66
N ILE A 544 -16.52 -3.11 24.34
CA ILE A 544 -16.87 -2.69 22.98
C ILE A 544 -15.62 -2.63 22.07
N ALA A 545 -14.50 -2.09 22.57
CA ALA A 545 -13.25 -2.05 21.82
C ALA A 545 -12.74 -3.47 21.49
N ALA A 546 -12.80 -4.41 22.45
CA ALA A 546 -12.42 -5.80 22.23
C ALA A 546 -13.31 -6.47 21.17
N TYR A 547 -14.62 -6.25 21.27
CA TYR A 547 -15.59 -6.69 20.26
C TYR A 547 -15.26 -6.18 18.86
N LEU A 548 -15.07 -4.86 18.69
CA LEU A 548 -14.77 -4.26 17.39
C LEU A 548 -13.47 -4.81 16.77
N VAL A 549 -12.45 -5.09 17.60
CA VAL A 549 -11.19 -5.70 17.14
C VAL A 549 -11.40 -7.14 16.67
N LEU A 550 -12.14 -7.97 17.43
CA LEU A 550 -12.43 -9.36 17.07
C LEU A 550 -13.28 -9.46 15.80
N MET A 551 -14.26 -8.56 15.64
CA MET A 551 -15.18 -8.56 14.50
C MET A 551 -14.56 -8.12 13.17
N LYS A 552 -13.31 -7.66 13.15
CA LYS A 552 -12.60 -7.38 11.89
C LYS A 552 -12.33 -8.64 11.07
N ASP A 553 -12.03 -9.75 11.75
CA ASP A 553 -11.80 -11.06 11.15
C ASP A 553 -12.23 -12.13 12.17
N PRO A 554 -13.55 -12.33 12.34
CA PRO A 554 -14.10 -13.18 13.39
C PRO A 554 -13.94 -14.66 13.07
N GLN A 555 -13.61 -15.46 14.07
CA GLN A 555 -13.54 -16.92 13.94
C GLN A 555 -14.90 -17.58 14.21
N PRO A 556 -15.21 -18.74 13.58
CA PRO A 556 -16.50 -19.41 13.77
C PRO A 556 -16.83 -19.73 15.24
N THR A 557 -15.82 -20.13 16.03
CA THR A 557 -15.96 -20.42 17.46
C THR A 557 -16.34 -19.18 18.27
N GLU A 558 -15.76 -18.04 17.94
CA GLU A 558 -16.04 -16.75 18.58
C GLU A 558 -17.44 -16.24 18.23
N LEU A 559 -17.89 -16.44 16.99
CA LEU A 559 -19.24 -16.06 16.56
C LEU A 559 -20.31 -16.90 17.28
N SER A 560 -20.07 -18.21 17.43
CA SER A 560 -20.95 -19.09 18.20
C SER A 560 -21.03 -18.64 19.66
N LEU A 561 -19.88 -18.36 20.28
CA LEU A 561 -19.82 -17.92 21.67
C LEU A 561 -20.50 -16.55 21.87
N LEU A 562 -20.29 -15.62 20.94
CA LEU A 562 -20.93 -14.31 20.95
C LEU A 562 -22.46 -14.44 20.86
N ALA A 563 -22.97 -15.30 19.98
CA ALA A 563 -24.40 -15.56 19.86
C ALA A 563 -25.02 -16.10 21.16
N ASP A 564 -24.37 -17.07 21.78
CA ASP A 564 -24.82 -17.69 23.04
C ASP A 564 -24.88 -16.70 24.20
N VAL A 565 -23.93 -15.75 24.23
CA VAL A 565 -23.79 -14.77 25.31
C VAL A 565 -24.66 -13.54 25.09
N LEU A 566 -24.87 -13.11 23.84
CA LEU A 566 -25.61 -11.88 23.52
C LEU A 566 -27.05 -11.90 24.05
N SER A 567 -27.72 -13.06 23.96
CA SER A 567 -29.07 -13.26 24.51
C SER A 567 -29.15 -13.14 26.04
N LYS A 568 -28.02 -13.36 26.73
CA LYS A 568 -27.88 -13.35 28.20
C LYS A 568 -27.20 -12.08 28.73
N GLU A 569 -26.83 -11.15 27.85
CA GLU A 569 -26.17 -9.90 28.20
C GLU A 569 -27.12 -9.02 29.03
N GLN A 570 -26.61 -8.57 30.19
CA GLN A 570 -27.38 -7.75 31.14
C GLN A 570 -27.08 -6.27 30.97
N ASP A 571 -25.89 -5.93 30.45
CA ASP A 571 -25.55 -4.56 30.10
C ASP A 571 -26.26 -4.16 28.81
N GLN A 572 -27.35 -3.40 28.94
CA GLN A 572 -28.15 -2.93 27.82
C GLN A 572 -27.36 -2.03 26.86
N GLN A 573 -26.32 -1.33 27.34
CA GLN A 573 -25.46 -0.49 26.49
C GLN A 573 -24.61 -1.36 25.56
N VAL A 574 -23.91 -2.34 26.12
CA VAL A 574 -23.09 -3.29 25.34
C VAL A 574 -23.96 -4.08 24.37
N ARG A 575 -25.11 -4.60 24.85
CA ARG A 575 -26.05 -5.34 24.02
C ARG A 575 -26.55 -4.51 22.83
N SER A 576 -27.01 -3.29 23.07
CA SER A 576 -27.50 -2.38 22.03
C SER A 576 -26.42 -2.09 20.98
N PHE A 577 -25.17 -1.86 21.42
CA PHE A 577 -24.07 -1.60 20.51
C PHE A 577 -23.77 -2.83 19.63
N VAL A 578 -23.64 -4.00 20.24
CA VAL A 578 -23.32 -5.25 19.53
C VAL A 578 -24.43 -5.60 18.53
N GLU A 579 -25.69 -5.58 18.95
CA GLU A 579 -26.85 -5.88 18.07
C GLU A 579 -26.90 -4.90 16.88
N SER A 580 -26.77 -3.59 17.13
CA SER A 580 -26.79 -2.59 16.04
C SER A 580 -25.62 -2.73 15.06
N HIS A 581 -24.42 -3.04 15.54
CA HIS A 581 -23.26 -3.30 14.67
C HIS A 581 -23.47 -4.57 13.84
N ILE A 582 -23.92 -5.67 14.44
CA ILE A 582 -24.22 -6.92 13.72
C ILE A 582 -25.24 -6.67 12.60
N ILE A 583 -26.32 -5.93 12.89
CA ILE A 583 -27.34 -5.57 11.90
C ILE A 583 -26.72 -4.81 10.72
N ASN A 584 -25.86 -3.83 11.00
CA ASN A 584 -25.21 -3.02 9.95
C ASN A 584 -24.22 -3.83 9.10
N ILE A 585 -23.46 -4.77 9.69
CA ILE A 585 -22.51 -5.60 8.92
C ILE A 585 -23.20 -6.76 8.18
N MET A 586 -24.28 -7.34 8.72
CA MET A 586 -25.07 -8.37 8.03
C MET A 586 -25.67 -7.85 6.72
N SER A 587 -26.04 -6.56 6.69
CA SER A 587 -26.55 -5.89 5.50
C SER A 587 -25.49 -5.69 4.40
N THR A 588 -24.19 -5.82 4.71
CA THR A 588 -23.07 -5.38 3.84
C THR A 588 -22.10 -6.47 3.37
N THR A 589 -22.58 -7.70 3.16
CA THR A 589 -21.97 -8.75 2.28
C THR A 589 -21.03 -9.79 2.93
N GLU A 590 -20.99 -9.93 4.25
CA GLU A 590 -20.19 -10.98 4.92
C GLU A 590 -20.96 -12.31 5.05
N GLN A 591 -20.78 -13.25 4.11
CA GLN A 591 -21.48 -14.54 4.11
C GLN A 591 -21.18 -15.39 5.36
N LYS A 592 -19.97 -15.28 5.92
CA LYS A 592 -19.55 -16.02 7.12
C LYS A 592 -20.35 -15.61 8.36
N ILE A 593 -20.48 -14.30 8.60
CA ILE A 593 -21.22 -13.74 9.74
C ILE A 593 -22.71 -14.05 9.60
N ARG A 594 -23.26 -13.91 8.38
CA ARG A 594 -24.66 -14.29 8.12
C ARG A 594 -24.90 -15.76 8.44
N ASN A 595 -24.10 -16.68 7.91
CA ASN A 595 -24.28 -18.11 8.15
C ASN A 595 -24.18 -18.49 9.64
N ALA A 596 -23.31 -17.84 10.41
CA ALA A 596 -23.12 -18.14 11.83
C ALA A 596 -24.22 -17.56 12.74
N LEU A 597 -24.87 -16.47 12.32
CA LEU A 597 -25.86 -15.74 13.14
C LEU A 597 -27.29 -15.86 12.62
N GLN A 598 -27.53 -16.59 11.53
CA GLN A 598 -28.84 -16.68 10.85
C GLN A 598 -29.96 -17.26 11.72
N ASP A 599 -29.61 -18.19 12.63
CA ASP A 599 -30.56 -18.90 13.48
C ASP A 599 -30.73 -18.25 14.87
N ASN A 600 -30.05 -17.13 15.13
CA ASN A 600 -30.10 -16.43 16.42
C ASN A 600 -31.05 -15.23 16.38
N GLU A 601 -31.88 -15.07 17.41
CA GLU A 601 -32.73 -13.88 17.56
C GLU A 601 -31.86 -12.66 17.90
N ILE A 602 -31.54 -11.84 16.90
CA ILE A 602 -30.94 -10.51 17.11
C ILE A 602 -32.06 -9.58 17.59
N GLY A 603 -31.86 -8.94 18.74
CA GLY A 603 -32.83 -8.03 19.33
C GLY A 603 -33.19 -6.84 18.43
N THR A 604 -34.34 -6.21 18.72
CA THR A 604 -34.74 -4.99 18.04
C THR A 604 -33.87 -3.82 18.49
N ILE A 605 -33.56 -2.94 17.53
CA ILE A 605 -32.84 -1.70 17.74
C ILE A 605 -33.45 -0.87 18.88
N MET A 606 -32.66 -0.58 19.92
CA MET A 606 -33.05 0.23 21.08
C MET A 606 -33.05 1.75 20.78
N ASP A 607 -33.54 2.56 21.72
CA ASP A 607 -33.64 4.03 21.61
C ASP A 607 -32.26 4.66 21.31
N PRO A 608 -32.07 5.27 20.12
CA PRO A 608 -30.77 5.80 19.68
C PRO A 608 -30.25 6.97 20.52
N THR A 609 -31.13 7.61 21.31
CA THR A 609 -30.77 8.76 22.14
C THR A 609 -30.28 8.38 23.53
N LYS A 610 -30.41 7.11 23.91
CA LYS A 610 -30.11 6.62 25.27
C LYS A 610 -29.16 5.44 25.30
N PHE A 611 -29.12 4.66 24.22
CA PHE A 611 -28.31 3.45 24.15
C PHE A 611 -27.21 3.55 23.11
N SER A 612 -26.08 2.90 23.43
CA SER A 612 -24.90 2.79 22.59
C SER A 612 -25.26 2.12 21.28
N ARG A 613 -24.69 2.63 20.19
CA ARG A 613 -25.12 2.26 18.84
C ARG A 613 -24.04 2.47 17.80
N ASN A 614 -23.98 1.53 16.86
CA ASN A 614 -23.31 1.70 15.57
C ASN A 614 -24.34 2.17 14.52
N TYR A 615 -23.95 3.18 13.75
CA TYR A 615 -24.72 3.82 12.69
C TYR A 615 -24.01 3.62 11.36
N LYS A 616 -24.75 3.25 10.32
CA LYS A 616 -24.23 3.16 8.95
C LYS A 616 -25.20 3.84 8.00
N ILE A 617 -24.77 4.95 7.41
CA ILE A 617 -25.55 5.75 6.45
C ILE A 617 -24.71 5.96 5.20
N GLY A 618 -25.02 5.19 4.16
CA GLY A 618 -24.26 5.22 2.91
C GLY A 618 -22.80 4.83 3.15
N SER A 619 -21.89 5.78 2.97
CA SER A 619 -20.46 5.59 3.15
C SER A 619 -19.90 6.24 4.43
N VAL A 620 -20.80 6.65 5.33
CA VAL A 620 -20.46 7.16 6.67
C VAL A 620 -20.86 6.10 7.70
N GLU A 621 -19.91 5.74 8.55
CA GLU A 621 -20.09 4.88 9.70
C GLU A 621 -19.86 5.68 10.98
N GLY A 622 -20.59 5.37 12.06
CA GLY A 622 -20.44 6.07 13.32
C GLY A 622 -20.69 5.18 14.53
N ASN A 623 -19.88 5.34 15.56
CA ASN A 623 -20.05 4.69 16.86
C ASN A 623 -20.40 5.75 17.89
N MET A 624 -21.47 5.54 18.64
CA MET A 624 -21.82 6.33 19.82
C MET A 624 -21.89 5.41 21.02
N ILE A 625 -21.08 5.67 22.04
CA ILE A 625 -20.99 4.84 23.25
C ILE A 625 -21.42 5.69 24.45
N PHE A 626 -22.48 5.24 25.12
CA PHE A 626 -23.07 5.85 26.31
C PHE A 626 -22.79 5.01 27.54
N ASP A 627 -22.55 5.65 28.67
CA ASP A 627 -22.44 4.97 29.96
C ASP A 627 -23.69 5.17 30.82
N GLY A 628 -24.43 4.09 31.04
CA GLY A 628 -25.61 4.07 31.90
C GLY A 628 -26.67 5.10 31.51
N THR A 629 -27.00 6.00 32.45
CA THR A 629 -28.04 7.03 32.34
C THR A 629 -27.53 8.39 31.84
N SER A 630 -26.33 8.44 31.25
CA SER A 630 -25.71 9.70 30.83
C SER A 630 -26.44 10.33 29.64
N TYR A 631 -26.65 11.65 29.69
CA TYR A 631 -27.27 12.42 28.59
C TYR A 631 -26.35 12.63 27.39
N LEU A 632 -25.03 12.54 27.59
CA LEU A 632 -24.03 12.66 26.54
C LEU A 632 -23.29 11.32 26.36
N PRO A 633 -22.92 10.98 25.11
CA PRO A 633 -22.06 9.84 24.86
C PRO A 633 -20.66 10.12 25.43
N LYS A 634 -20.04 9.09 26.01
CA LYS A 634 -18.65 9.13 26.47
C LYS A 634 -17.67 9.02 25.33
N GLU A 635 -18.02 8.31 24.26
CA GLU A 635 -17.21 8.19 23.05
C GLU A 635 -18.09 8.35 21.82
N VAL A 636 -17.64 9.17 20.88
CA VAL A 636 -18.22 9.31 19.55
C VAL A 636 -17.11 9.12 18.54
N MET A 637 -17.34 8.28 17.55
CA MET A 637 -16.46 8.10 16.41
C MET A 637 -17.29 8.21 15.13
N LEU A 638 -16.78 8.94 14.15
CA LEU A 638 -17.34 9.10 12.82
C LEU A 638 -16.26 8.74 11.81
N GLU A 639 -16.58 7.83 10.90
CA GLU A 639 -15.71 7.36 9.84
C GLU A 639 -16.39 7.58 8.48
N MET A 640 -15.64 8.11 7.53
CA MET A 640 -16.10 8.33 6.16
C MET A 640 -15.24 7.55 5.19
N THR A 641 -15.87 6.67 4.42
CA THR A 641 -15.25 5.94 3.32
C THR A 641 -15.73 6.52 1.99
N LEU A 642 -14.88 6.56 0.97
CA LEU A 642 -15.24 6.94 -0.40
C LEU A 642 -15.07 5.74 -1.33
N LYS A 643 -16.13 5.40 -2.07
CA LYS A 643 -16.05 4.40 -3.14
C LYS A 643 -15.66 5.09 -4.44
N ALA A 644 -14.42 4.95 -4.89
CA ALA A 644 -13.93 5.56 -6.12
C ALA A 644 -13.02 4.60 -6.90
N PHE A 645 -13.14 4.60 -8.24
CA PHE A 645 -12.32 3.77 -9.14
C PHE A 645 -12.38 2.26 -8.86
N GLY A 646 -13.45 1.78 -8.23
CA GLY A 646 -13.61 0.37 -7.83
C GLY A 646 -12.98 0.01 -6.48
N TYR A 647 -12.55 0.99 -5.68
CA TYR A 647 -11.94 0.81 -4.36
C TYR A 647 -12.70 1.56 -3.27
N ASP A 648 -12.63 1.03 -2.05
CA ASP A 648 -13.06 1.71 -0.83
C ASP A 648 -11.85 2.43 -0.22
N ILE A 649 -11.94 3.76 -0.06
CA ILE A 649 -10.88 4.63 0.45
C ILE A 649 -11.34 5.25 1.77
N ASP A 650 -10.67 4.94 2.88
CA ASP A 650 -10.94 5.55 4.18
C ASP A 650 -10.53 7.02 4.14
N MET A 651 -11.47 7.94 4.00
CA MET A 651 -11.15 9.36 3.82
C MET A 651 -10.72 9.99 5.14
N MET A 652 -11.58 9.88 6.15
CA MET A 652 -11.43 10.58 7.42
C MET A 652 -12.12 9.81 8.55
N GLU A 653 -11.48 9.77 9.72
CA GLU A 653 -12.06 9.31 10.97
C GLU A 653 -11.89 10.42 12.01
N ILE A 654 -12.97 10.86 12.64
CA ILE A 654 -12.93 11.80 13.76
C ILE A 654 -13.49 11.08 14.97
N GLY A 655 -12.76 11.08 16.07
CA GLY A 655 -13.28 10.57 17.33
C GLY A 655 -13.09 11.53 18.47
N MET A 656 -14.02 11.47 19.42
CA MET A 656 -14.05 12.28 20.61
C MET A 656 -14.39 11.40 21.82
N GLU A 657 -13.61 11.51 22.87
CA GLU A 657 -13.86 10.90 24.18
C GLU A 657 -14.05 12.02 25.20
N GLY A 658 -15.04 11.90 26.08
CA GLY A 658 -15.34 12.88 27.13
C GLY A 658 -15.62 12.22 28.48
N LYS A 659 -15.13 12.85 29.56
CA LYS A 659 -15.38 12.45 30.96
C LYS A 659 -15.64 13.68 31.82
N GLY A 660 -16.51 13.52 32.83
CA GLY A 660 -16.77 14.57 33.82
C GLY A 660 -17.66 15.71 33.31
N PHE A 661 -18.27 15.56 32.12
CA PHE A 661 -19.27 16.50 31.62
C PHE A 661 -20.62 16.30 32.32
N GLU A 662 -20.88 15.12 32.87
CA GLU A 662 -22.16 14.71 33.44
C GLU A 662 -22.61 15.60 34.61
N PRO A 663 -21.77 15.91 35.62
CA PRO A 663 -22.18 16.81 36.70
C PRO A 663 -22.53 18.21 36.19
N THR A 664 -21.77 18.72 35.21
CA THR A 664 -22.00 20.06 34.63
C THR A 664 -23.27 20.09 33.78
N VAL A 665 -23.49 19.05 32.97
CA VAL A 665 -24.68 18.92 32.11
C VAL A 665 -25.93 18.65 32.94
N GLU A 666 -25.85 17.86 34.00
CA GLU A 666 -26.98 17.63 34.92
C GLU A 666 -27.30 18.90 35.72
N ALA A 667 -26.28 19.58 36.24
CA ALA A 667 -26.44 20.86 36.95
C ALA A 667 -27.04 21.95 36.06
N LEU A 668 -26.75 21.93 34.76
CA LEU A 668 -27.29 22.88 33.79
C LEU A 668 -28.64 22.45 33.23
N PHE A 669 -28.80 21.21 32.77
CA PHE A 669 -29.92 20.79 31.92
C PHE A 669 -30.71 19.58 32.45
N GLY A 670 -30.28 18.99 33.56
CA GLY A 670 -30.99 17.92 34.24
C GLY A 670 -32.38 18.34 34.71
N LYS A 671 -33.20 17.40 35.17
CA LYS A 671 -34.60 17.66 35.58
C LYS A 671 -34.70 18.74 36.67
N ASP A 672 -33.68 18.83 37.52
CA ASP A 672 -33.51 19.83 38.59
C ASP A 672 -32.29 20.76 38.35
N GLY A 673 -31.92 20.95 37.08
CA GLY A 673 -30.80 21.80 36.65
C GLY A 673 -31.14 23.28 36.55
N PHE A 674 -30.18 24.12 36.16
CA PHE A 674 -30.35 25.58 36.02
C PHE A 674 -31.27 25.97 34.84
N PHE A 675 -31.30 25.14 33.80
CA PHE A 675 -31.94 25.29 32.50
C PHE A 675 -32.70 24.00 32.07
N PRO A 676 -33.61 23.45 32.89
CA PRO A 676 -34.24 22.13 32.66
C PRO A 676 -35.14 22.12 31.41
N ASP A 677 -35.72 23.27 31.05
CA ASP A 677 -36.61 23.44 29.89
C ASP A 677 -35.86 23.91 28.62
N THR A 678 -34.55 24.17 28.71
CA THR A 678 -33.80 24.81 27.62
C THR A 678 -33.51 23.86 26.47
N VAL A 679 -33.26 22.57 26.74
CA VAL A 679 -33.09 21.56 25.68
C VAL A 679 -34.36 21.45 24.82
N LEU A 680 -35.54 21.45 25.45
CA LEU A 680 -36.84 21.50 24.77
C LEU A 680 -37.01 22.78 23.94
N LYS A 681 -36.68 23.96 24.51
CA LYS A 681 -36.73 25.25 23.79
C LYS A 681 -35.75 25.36 22.63
N THR A 682 -34.55 24.81 22.76
CA THR A 682 -33.54 24.75 21.69
C THR A 682 -33.98 23.80 20.58
N MET A 683 -34.62 22.66 20.91
CA MET A 683 -35.24 21.79 19.91
C MET A 683 -36.42 22.45 19.19
N TYR A 684 -37.27 23.22 19.87
CA TYR A 684 -38.30 24.05 19.22
C TYR A 684 -37.68 25.10 18.29
N PHE A 685 -36.64 25.81 18.74
CA PHE A 685 -35.94 26.81 17.94
C PHE A 685 -35.28 26.21 16.69
N VAL A 686 -34.62 25.05 16.81
CA VAL A 686 -33.99 24.36 15.68
C VAL A 686 -35.02 23.77 14.71
N SER A 687 -36.15 23.24 15.20
CA SER A 687 -37.27 22.75 14.37
C SER A 687 -37.93 23.87 13.56
N ASP A 688 -38.06 25.08 14.12
CA ASP A 688 -38.64 26.23 13.44
C ASP A 688 -37.73 26.84 12.36
N HIS A 689 -36.43 26.51 12.35
CA HIS A 689 -35.43 27.04 11.41
C HIS A 689 -34.83 25.99 10.46
N MET A 690 -35.31 24.74 10.49
CA MET A 690 -34.85 23.67 9.60
C MET A 690 -35.63 23.60 8.27
N PRO A 691 -35.00 23.17 7.17
CA PRO A 691 -35.68 22.89 5.90
C PRO A 691 -36.77 21.82 6.06
N LEU A 692 -37.91 22.01 5.38
CA LEU A 692 -39.16 21.23 5.54
C LEU A 692 -38.98 19.69 5.56
N ARG A 693 -38.07 19.12 4.75
CA ARG A 693 -37.84 17.67 4.67
C ARG A 693 -37.21 17.04 5.92
N LEU A 694 -36.41 17.79 6.68
CA LEU A 694 -35.83 17.30 7.93
C LEU A 694 -36.81 17.43 9.10
N ASN A 695 -37.75 18.38 9.01
CA ASN A 695 -38.77 18.60 10.02
C ASN A 695 -39.79 17.45 10.06
N GLU A 696 -40.15 16.88 8.90
CA GLU A 696 -41.02 15.70 8.80
C GLU A 696 -40.40 14.45 9.45
N ILE A 697 -39.09 14.25 9.33
CA ILE A 697 -38.36 13.12 9.93
C ILE A 697 -38.35 13.25 11.46
N LEU A 698 -38.18 14.48 11.97
CA LEU A 698 -38.15 14.79 13.40
C LEU A 698 -39.53 14.65 14.06
N GLN A 699 -40.62 15.01 13.37
CA GLN A 699 -41.98 14.85 13.89
C GLN A 699 -42.43 13.38 13.98
N ASN A 700 -41.93 12.51 13.10
CA ASN A 700 -42.23 11.08 13.13
C ASN A 700 -41.51 10.33 14.27
N MET A 701 -40.41 10.88 14.81
CA MET A 701 -39.66 10.24 15.90
C MET A 701 -40.22 10.51 17.30
N VAL A 702 -40.94 11.62 17.54
CA VAL A 702 -41.44 11.99 18.88
C VAL A 702 -42.82 12.68 18.83
N PRO A 703 -43.95 11.94 18.87
CA PRO A 703 -45.30 12.50 18.62
C PRO A 703 -45.93 13.30 19.78
N ASN A 704 -45.43 13.19 21.02
CA ASN A 704 -46.09 13.74 22.23
C ASN A 704 -45.51 15.08 22.75
N LEU A 705 -45.01 15.95 21.87
CA LEU A 705 -44.33 17.20 22.22
C LEU A 705 -45.24 18.41 22.52
N LYS A 706 -46.53 18.21 22.81
CA LYS A 706 -47.47 19.31 23.11
C LYS A 706 -48.19 19.12 24.45
N ARG A 707 -47.55 19.39 25.58
CA ARG A 707 -48.29 19.90 26.76
C ARG A 707 -47.43 20.57 27.84
N ASN A 708 -47.99 21.71 28.26
CA ASN A 708 -47.81 22.45 29.51
C ASN A 708 -46.74 23.57 29.55
N LYS A 709 -47.27 24.77 29.82
CA LYS A 709 -46.56 26.02 30.02
C LYS A 709 -47.02 26.59 31.35
N LYS A 710 -46.06 27.11 32.14
CA LYS A 710 -46.13 27.88 33.40
C LYS A 710 -45.70 27.11 34.66
N ARG A 711 -44.45 27.36 35.08
CA ARG A 711 -43.99 27.31 36.48
C ARG A 711 -43.14 28.55 36.79
N ASN A 712 -43.10 28.94 38.06
CA ASN A 712 -42.64 30.25 38.55
C ASN A 712 -41.11 30.45 38.49
N LEU A 713 -40.63 30.95 37.35
CA LEU A 713 -39.23 31.14 36.95
C LEU A 713 -38.29 31.81 37.99
N MET A 714 -38.76 32.80 38.75
CA MET A 714 -37.85 33.62 39.59
C MET A 714 -37.43 32.98 40.92
N ARG A 715 -38.21 32.02 41.46
CA ARG A 715 -37.85 31.31 42.69
C ARG A 715 -36.94 30.12 42.42
N ASP A 716 -37.05 29.52 41.23
CA ASP A 716 -36.27 28.36 40.80
C ASP A 716 -34.84 28.76 40.36
N ILE A 717 -34.66 29.91 39.70
CA ILE A 717 -33.34 30.41 39.28
C ILE A 717 -32.40 30.65 40.47
N GLY A 718 -32.90 31.22 41.58
CA GLY A 718 -32.07 31.52 42.76
C GLY A 718 -31.62 30.28 43.53
N HIS A 719 -32.47 29.26 43.63
CA HIS A 719 -32.10 27.97 44.23
C HIS A 719 -31.16 27.16 43.32
N ASN A 720 -31.40 27.16 42.01
CA ASN A 720 -30.59 26.41 41.05
C ASN A 720 -29.22 27.04 40.82
N LEU A 721 -29.06 28.37 40.98
CA LEU A 721 -27.75 29.05 40.91
C LEU A 721 -26.82 28.61 42.05
N ASN A 722 -27.34 28.56 43.29
CA ASN A 722 -26.55 28.14 44.46
C ASN A 722 -26.16 26.66 44.38
N LYS A 723 -27.02 25.82 43.79
CA LYS A 723 -26.74 24.41 43.49
C LYS A 723 -25.67 24.27 42.39
N LEU A 724 -25.82 24.97 41.26
CA LEU A 724 -24.86 25.01 40.16
C LEU A 724 -23.47 25.46 40.62
N VAL A 725 -23.38 26.53 41.42
CA VAL A 725 -22.10 27.02 41.97
C VAL A 725 -21.47 26.03 42.94
N ARG A 726 -22.28 25.26 43.70
CA ARG A 726 -21.78 24.22 44.60
C ARG A 726 -21.27 23.01 43.79
N GLU A 727 -22.03 22.54 42.82
CA GLU A 727 -21.71 21.39 41.97
C GLU A 727 -20.49 21.65 41.06
N LEU A 728 -20.36 22.87 40.51
CA LEU A 728 -19.17 23.28 39.74
C LEU A 728 -17.91 23.47 40.60
N LYS A 729 -18.05 23.71 41.92
CA LYS A 729 -16.91 23.82 42.85
C LYS A 729 -16.44 22.48 43.39
N THR A 730 -17.31 21.46 43.41
CA THR A 730 -17.03 20.14 43.96
C THR A 730 -16.79 19.06 42.90
N GLY A 731 -17.17 19.31 41.64
CA GLY A 731 -16.97 18.38 40.53
C GLY A 731 -15.54 18.41 39.98
N GLU A 732 -15.08 17.26 39.48
CA GLU A 732 -13.87 17.19 38.66
C GLU A 732 -14.05 18.01 37.38
N SER A 733 -12.98 18.69 36.93
CA SER A 733 -13.00 19.45 35.68
C SER A 733 -13.26 18.52 34.49
N PRO A 734 -14.18 18.86 33.57
CA PRO A 734 -14.47 18.00 32.43
C PRO A 734 -13.24 17.90 31.52
N GLU A 735 -12.94 16.67 31.09
CA GLU A 735 -11.85 16.36 30.17
C GLU A 735 -12.41 15.79 28.89
N ALA A 736 -11.98 16.33 27.75
CA ALA A 736 -12.25 15.81 26.43
C ALA A 736 -10.95 15.54 25.68
N MET A 737 -10.96 14.50 24.87
CA MET A 737 -9.91 14.15 23.92
C MET A 737 -10.52 14.03 22.53
N VAL A 738 -9.95 14.73 21.55
CA VAL A 738 -10.35 14.64 20.14
C VAL A 738 -9.20 14.07 19.34
N TYR A 739 -9.45 13.13 18.45
CA TYR A 739 -8.46 12.62 17.51
C TYR A 739 -8.97 12.67 16.06
N LEU A 740 -8.02 12.73 15.13
CA LEU A 740 -8.28 12.74 13.70
C LEU A 740 -7.43 11.68 13.02
N ARG A 741 -8.05 10.92 12.12
CA ARG A 741 -7.35 10.11 11.12
C ARG A 741 -7.71 10.58 9.73
N LEU A 742 -6.73 10.54 8.84
CA LEU A 742 -6.87 10.89 7.44
C LEU A 742 -6.23 9.81 6.59
N LEU A 743 -6.95 9.31 5.57
CA LEU A 743 -6.45 8.24 4.70
C LEU A 743 -6.01 6.99 5.48
N GLY A 744 -6.75 6.65 6.53
CA GLY A 744 -6.47 5.56 7.46
C GLY A 744 -5.26 5.77 8.39
N ASN A 745 -4.67 6.98 8.47
CA ASN A 745 -3.52 7.28 9.34
C ASN A 745 -3.94 8.23 10.45
N GLU A 746 -3.59 7.90 11.68
CA GLU A 746 -3.87 8.80 12.80
C GLU A 746 -2.90 9.99 12.76
N LEU A 747 -3.47 11.19 12.73
CA LEU A 747 -2.70 12.42 12.70
C LEU A 747 -2.31 12.89 14.10
N GLY A 748 -3.03 12.43 15.11
CA GLY A 748 -2.79 12.75 16.51
C GLY A 748 -4.10 12.91 17.29
N TYR A 749 -3.96 13.30 18.56
CA TYR A 749 -5.06 13.71 19.42
C TYR A 749 -4.76 15.04 20.10
N LEU A 750 -5.79 15.70 20.63
CA LEU A 750 -5.70 16.87 21.48
C LEU A 750 -6.56 16.69 22.73
N ARG A 751 -6.06 17.09 23.89
CA ARG A 751 -6.82 17.12 25.15
C ARG A 751 -7.30 18.54 25.48
N THR A 752 -8.30 18.67 26.35
CA THR A 752 -8.89 19.97 26.74
C THR A 752 -7.86 20.99 27.22
N ASN A 753 -6.88 20.58 28.02
CA ASN A 753 -5.79 21.45 28.48
C ASN A 753 -4.91 21.98 27.33
N GLU A 754 -4.58 21.12 26.36
CA GLU A 754 -3.87 21.50 25.14
C GLU A 754 -4.73 22.48 24.32
N LEU A 755 -6.02 22.20 24.16
CA LEU A 755 -6.96 23.03 23.41
C LEU A 755 -7.15 24.43 24.05
N MET A 756 -7.16 24.51 25.39
CA MET A 756 -7.26 25.77 26.13
C MET A 756 -5.96 26.59 26.09
N SER A 757 -4.81 25.93 25.93
CA SER A 757 -3.52 26.61 25.75
C SER A 757 -3.33 27.20 24.35
N MET A 758 -4.11 26.72 23.36
CA MET A 758 -4.16 27.25 22.01
C MET A 758 -5.02 28.52 21.99
N GLY A 759 -4.41 29.68 22.28
CA GLY A 759 -5.07 30.98 22.15
C GLY A 759 -5.59 31.26 20.71
N PRO A 760 -6.49 32.23 20.51
CA PRO A 760 -7.13 32.51 19.21
C PRO A 760 -6.14 32.83 18.06
N ASP A 761 -4.88 33.19 18.37
CA ASP A 761 -3.83 33.48 17.39
C ASP A 761 -2.94 32.27 17.02
N SER A 762 -3.09 31.13 17.68
CA SER A 762 -2.15 29.99 17.59
C SER A 762 -2.40 29.02 16.42
N VAL A 763 -3.48 29.22 15.64
CA VAL A 763 -3.76 28.47 14.40
C VAL A 763 -3.71 29.43 13.20
N LYS A 764 -2.51 29.92 12.89
CA LYS A 764 -2.19 30.41 11.54
C LYS A 764 -1.26 29.41 10.86
N LEU A 765 -1.83 28.28 10.45
CA LEU A 765 -1.28 27.52 9.33
C LEU A 765 -1.50 28.38 8.08
N THR A 766 -0.60 29.35 7.90
CA THR A 766 -0.60 30.21 6.71
C THR A 766 -0.03 29.38 5.57
N ILE A 767 -0.84 28.49 5.00
CA ILE A 767 -0.65 28.10 3.61
C ILE A 767 -1.07 29.35 2.83
N PRO A 768 -0.17 30.04 2.11
CA PRO A 768 -0.59 31.12 1.25
C PRO A 768 -1.54 30.50 0.21
N ALA A 769 -2.84 30.72 0.37
CA ALA A 769 -3.77 30.48 -0.70
C ALA A 769 -3.32 31.37 -1.88
N PRO A 770 -3.29 30.85 -3.12
CA PRO A 770 -3.10 31.71 -4.27
C PRO A 770 -4.17 32.80 -4.22
N THR A 771 -3.74 34.06 -4.14
CA THR A 771 -4.63 35.23 -4.12
C THR A 771 -5.28 35.49 -5.49
N SER A 772 -5.07 34.61 -6.46
CA SER A 772 -5.68 34.62 -7.77
C SER A 772 -6.60 33.39 -7.93
N PRO A 773 -7.82 33.57 -8.47
CA PRO A 773 -8.72 32.45 -8.72
C PRO A 773 -8.07 31.53 -9.74
N THR A 774 -7.57 30.38 -9.27
CA THR A 774 -7.15 29.30 -10.16
C THR A 774 -8.44 28.73 -10.75
N LYS A 775 -8.70 29.01 -12.04
CA LYS A 775 -9.79 28.38 -12.78
C LYS A 775 -9.51 26.87 -12.85
N LEU A 776 -10.00 26.11 -11.88
CA LEU A 776 -10.17 24.67 -12.04
C LEU A 776 -11.17 24.48 -13.19
N PHE A 777 -10.68 23.86 -14.26
CA PHE A 777 -11.39 23.27 -15.39
C PHE A 777 -12.93 23.44 -15.40
N GLN A 778 -13.43 24.31 -16.29
CA GLN A 778 -14.78 24.16 -16.83
C GLN A 778 -14.76 22.99 -17.83
N MET A 779 -15.31 21.85 -17.45
CA MET A 779 -15.70 20.82 -18.42
C MET A 779 -16.89 21.36 -19.21
N LYS A 780 -16.76 21.39 -20.54
CA LYS A 780 -17.87 21.45 -21.48
C LYS A 780 -18.06 20.09 -22.11
#